data_AF-A0A3E0DQB1-F1
#
_entry.id   AF-A0A3E0DQB1-F1
#
_cell.length_a   1.000
_cell.length_b   1.000
_cell.length_c   1.000
_cell.angle_alpha   90.00
_cell.angle_beta   90.00
_cell.angle_gamma   90.00
#
_symmetry.space_group_name_H-M   'P 1'
#
loop_
_entity.id
_entity.type
_entity.pdbx_description
1 polymer ?
#
loop_
_entity_poly.entity_id
_entity_poly.type
_entity_poly.pdbx_seq_one_letter_code
_entity_poly.pdbx_strand_id
1 'polypeptide(L)'
;MIRDFDSFDEYSLLGQGRADGEIEFLHHLSYQDEVYKTGGFANIHKVVSVNRKQRKDLLLKIYHQQEHSDHAYNAVEQLHVKLKRNQLKGRVTTFQKFPTLLGMPFLVFKSNDSLTGELFVGLLMYDLSLLGYKDYGDEEIRNDLVNGIEAVLYSYQLAKTFQLLHDFDFLHSDVKAASIFINPESKMLCLIDFDSGFHYKTQEKPSTKGSITGWFRKITWLNKAFDKLTGNDDYGHQKFLHNEVWSLNAAIFQFFSGQNSPFSFLTTLDDTQKEKYIKNISWPNFKPDSSLFNERAEQSISDIQETIKTYEEAGVEGIGLLFKNSFNEGYSNYEKVVKPKEWINLFEGVISELPTHPVIISLESNKKHIDYGGEKIIIRWVAQKVDYVSIGESISTIGQSEIEVSVPEEKDIEVKFHNFYISSTQSIFIRANRRFPKVEFFKSDVSVRKDESPVLLVWSVKDAYKININGVKGLDPSSGEFAVKPIIPTAFKLQCEGGFGEISEAEVFIDLIRPTIKEFSYEVNLDYGLDNIDLKWKTTNAVSIEITPAIGKVNQEGIEHIPIKDETSFTLIVKGLFFTQSKIVKAKPFPLPIVKQLMVEFPKIELNATINLTPLKVPDPLYKYAQIKFQNTVDSLPSEIKYFDGQINFNLRVPDLKCNYEEPSLELPTKLTYRNLLKKVSKFLKFQSNE
;
A
#
# COMPACT_ATOMS: atom_id res chain seq x y z
N MET A 1 -46.68 4.50 14.32
CA MET A 1 -46.24 5.90 14.10
C MET A 1 -44.77 5.85 13.67
N ILE A 2 -44.33 6.69 12.73
CA ILE A 2 -42.89 6.81 12.39
C ILE A 2 -42.34 7.98 13.21
N ARG A 3 -41.17 7.77 13.81
CA ARG A 3 -40.39 8.82 14.49
C ARG A 3 -39.06 9.03 13.78
N ASP A 4 -38.56 10.25 13.87
CA ASP A 4 -37.35 10.72 13.21
C ASP A 4 -36.40 11.36 14.21
N PHE A 5 -35.10 11.10 14.04
CA PHE A 5 -34.01 11.75 14.75
C PHE A 5 -33.09 12.46 13.75
N ASP A 6 -32.89 13.76 13.94
CA ASP A 6 -32.09 14.64 13.08
C ASP A 6 -30.87 15.27 13.79
N SER A 7 -30.74 15.07 15.10
CA SER A 7 -29.64 15.62 15.91
C SER A 7 -28.92 14.51 16.64
N PHE A 8 -27.60 14.45 16.49
CA PHE A 8 -26.74 13.44 17.10
C PHE A 8 -25.56 14.16 17.75
N ASP A 9 -25.56 14.25 19.07
CA ASP A 9 -24.57 15.03 19.83
C ASP A 9 -23.22 14.31 19.82
N GLU A 10 -23.25 13.00 19.99
CA GLU A 10 -22.08 12.12 19.97
C GLU A 10 -22.44 10.77 19.35
N TYR A 11 -21.56 10.19 18.54
CA TYR A 11 -21.73 8.82 18.06
C TYR A 11 -20.40 8.14 17.75
N SER A 12 -20.42 6.81 17.79
CA SER A 12 -19.33 5.95 17.32
C SER A 12 -19.86 4.93 16.33
N LEU A 13 -19.32 4.99 15.11
CA LEU A 13 -19.68 4.14 13.98
C LEU A 13 -18.51 3.24 13.60
N LEU A 14 -18.71 1.93 13.58
CA LEU A 14 -17.75 0.93 13.11
C LEU A 14 -18.08 0.55 11.67
N GLY A 15 -17.12 0.71 10.74
CA GLY A 15 -17.31 0.40 9.33
C GLY A 15 -17.80 -1.03 9.10
N GLN A 16 -18.87 -1.18 8.32
CA GLN A 16 -19.55 -2.45 8.10
C GLN A 16 -18.91 -3.27 6.99
N GLY A 17 -18.20 -2.60 6.07
CA GLY A 17 -17.48 -3.22 4.97
C GLY A 17 -18.38 -3.84 3.92
N ARG A 18 -19.59 -3.30 3.69
CA ARG A 18 -20.55 -3.83 2.71
C ARG A 18 -20.51 -3.02 1.41
N ALA A 19 -20.65 -3.70 0.27
CA ALA A 19 -20.78 -3.03 -1.03
C ALA A 19 -22.05 -2.18 -1.08
N ASP A 20 -23.15 -2.73 -0.55
CA ASP A 20 -24.45 -2.09 -0.50
C ASP A 20 -24.88 -1.79 0.94
N GLY A 21 -25.29 -0.55 1.17
CA GLY A 21 -25.87 -0.15 2.46
C GLY A 21 -24.83 0.16 3.54
N GLU A 22 -23.57 0.40 3.18
CA GLU A 22 -22.59 1.00 4.09
C GLU A 22 -23.13 2.34 4.64
N ILE A 23 -23.02 2.53 5.94
CA ILE A 23 -23.29 3.79 6.62
C ILE A 23 -21.94 4.38 6.99
N GLU A 24 -21.58 5.51 6.37
CA GLU A 24 -20.34 6.23 6.63
C GLU A 24 -20.50 7.36 7.65
N PHE A 25 -21.71 7.89 7.79
CA PHE A 25 -22.08 8.97 8.70
C PHE A 25 -23.56 8.88 9.08
N LEU A 26 -23.97 9.54 10.16
CA LEU A 26 -25.36 9.59 10.61
C LEU A 26 -25.85 11.04 10.62
N HIS A 27 -26.87 11.33 9.80
CA HIS A 27 -27.54 12.63 9.72
C HIS A 27 -29.04 12.54 9.98
N HIS A 28 -29.65 11.40 9.70
CA HIS A 28 -31.08 11.18 9.90
C HIS A 28 -31.36 9.71 10.18
N LEU A 29 -32.25 9.42 11.13
CA LEU A 29 -32.69 8.07 11.45
C LEU A 29 -34.21 8.05 11.64
N SER A 30 -34.90 7.22 10.85
CA SER A 30 -36.34 7.00 10.97
C SER A 30 -36.63 5.60 11.46
N TYR A 31 -37.55 5.44 12.41
CA TYR A 31 -37.93 4.14 12.96
C TYR A 31 -39.43 4.06 13.29
N GLN A 32 -39.92 2.83 13.45
CA GLN A 32 -41.29 2.57 13.88
C GLN A 32 -41.39 2.68 15.41
N ASP A 33 -42.22 3.59 15.89
CA ASP A 33 -42.40 3.85 17.34
C ASP A 33 -43.02 2.66 18.09
N GLU A 34 -43.64 1.73 17.37
CA GLU A 34 -44.11 0.48 17.95
C GLU A 34 -42.92 -0.35 18.46
N VAL A 35 -43.01 -0.77 19.72
CA VAL A 35 -41.98 -1.62 20.34
C VAL A 35 -42.05 -2.99 19.69
N TYR A 36 -40.99 -3.36 18.97
CA TYR A 36 -40.85 -4.67 18.35
C TYR A 36 -40.53 -5.76 19.38
N LYS A 37 -39.63 -5.45 20.32
CA LYS A 37 -39.26 -6.34 21.43
C LYS A 37 -38.81 -5.51 22.63
N THR A 38 -39.25 -5.87 23.82
CA THR A 38 -38.78 -5.25 25.07
C THR A 38 -37.61 -6.05 25.63
N GLY A 39 -36.48 -5.39 25.87
CA GLY A 39 -35.36 -5.92 26.63
C GLY A 39 -35.47 -5.57 28.11
N GLY A 40 -34.53 -6.02 28.94
CA GLY A 40 -34.54 -5.73 30.37
C GLY A 40 -34.47 -4.24 30.72
N PHE A 41 -33.73 -3.46 29.93
CA PHE A 41 -33.45 -2.03 30.20
C PHE A 41 -33.68 -1.10 28.98
N ALA A 42 -34.11 -1.66 27.83
CA ALA A 42 -34.22 -0.94 26.56
C ALA A 42 -35.35 -1.50 25.68
N ASN A 43 -35.89 -0.66 24.81
CA ASN A 43 -36.87 -1.07 23.80
C ASN A 43 -36.19 -1.23 22.44
N ILE A 44 -36.56 -2.28 21.71
CA ILE A 44 -36.08 -2.54 20.35
C ILE A 44 -37.18 -2.17 19.37
N HIS A 45 -36.80 -1.44 18.32
CA HIS A 45 -37.67 -0.92 17.29
C HIS A 45 -37.15 -1.29 15.89
N LYS A 46 -38.07 -1.36 14.92
CA LYS A 46 -37.73 -1.58 13.50
C LYS A 46 -37.31 -0.28 12.84
N VAL A 47 -36.18 -0.31 12.14
CA VAL A 47 -35.67 0.85 11.39
C VAL A 47 -36.40 0.97 10.06
N VAL A 48 -36.78 2.18 9.70
CA VAL A 48 -37.38 2.50 8.41
C VAL A 48 -36.30 2.97 7.45
N SER A 49 -35.51 3.97 7.86
CA SER A 49 -34.48 4.56 7.01
C SER A 49 -33.30 5.11 7.81
N VAL A 50 -32.12 5.10 7.21
CA VAL A 50 -30.92 5.80 7.70
C VAL A 50 -30.44 6.72 6.59
N ASN A 51 -30.23 7.99 6.91
CA ASN A 51 -29.94 9.05 5.94
C ASN A 51 -30.92 9.05 4.76
N ARG A 52 -32.21 8.81 5.06
CA ARG A 52 -33.32 8.73 4.09
C ARG A 52 -33.23 7.56 3.09
N LYS A 53 -32.26 6.66 3.24
CA LYS A 53 -32.19 5.38 2.50
C LYS A 53 -32.89 4.30 3.31
N GLN A 54 -33.80 3.54 2.69
CA GLN A 54 -34.53 2.47 3.40
C GLN A 54 -33.58 1.40 3.93
N ARG A 55 -33.79 1.00 5.19
CA ARG A 55 -32.94 0.04 5.92
C ARG A 55 -33.77 -0.89 6.82
N LYS A 56 -34.51 -1.79 6.17
CA LYS A 56 -35.36 -2.79 6.86
C LYS A 56 -34.55 -3.91 7.53
N ASP A 57 -33.29 -4.02 7.17
CA ASP A 57 -32.30 -4.97 7.69
C ASP A 57 -31.74 -4.58 9.07
N LEU A 58 -32.21 -3.46 9.65
CA LEU A 58 -31.68 -2.90 10.88
C LEU A 58 -32.71 -2.83 12.01
N LEU A 59 -32.20 -2.92 13.23
CA LEU A 59 -32.91 -2.73 14.48
C LEU A 59 -32.28 -1.57 15.27
N LEU A 60 -33.12 -0.82 15.96
CA LEU A 60 -32.74 0.26 16.85
C LEU A 60 -33.11 -0.10 18.29
N LYS A 61 -32.12 -0.19 19.17
CA LYS A 61 -32.32 -0.37 20.62
C LYS A 61 -32.15 0.98 21.32
N ILE A 62 -33.18 1.42 22.05
CA ILE A 62 -33.23 2.72 22.74
C ILE A 62 -33.26 2.52 24.25
N TYR A 63 -32.33 3.18 24.95
CA TYR A 63 -32.29 3.25 26.40
C TYR A 63 -32.88 4.55 26.92
N HIS A 64 -33.79 4.47 27.89
CA HIS A 64 -34.39 5.64 28.56
C HIS A 64 -33.91 5.84 30.00
N GLN A 65 -33.22 4.87 30.60
CA GLN A 65 -32.66 5.00 31.95
C GLN A 65 -31.20 5.48 31.89
N GLN A 66 -30.89 6.59 32.57
CA GLN A 66 -29.62 7.31 32.41
C GLN A 66 -28.38 6.46 32.76
N GLU A 67 -28.37 5.73 33.89
CA GLU A 67 -27.22 4.93 34.32
C GLU A 67 -26.87 3.81 33.33
N HIS A 68 -27.90 3.08 32.85
CA HIS A 68 -27.73 2.02 31.85
C HIS A 68 -27.34 2.57 30.47
N SER A 69 -27.85 3.75 30.12
CA SER A 69 -27.55 4.44 28.85
C SER A 69 -26.05 4.79 28.75
N ASP A 70 -25.49 5.42 29.77
CA ASP A 70 -24.09 5.85 29.76
C ASP A 70 -23.13 4.66 29.76
N HIS A 71 -23.43 3.59 30.50
CA HIS A 71 -22.62 2.37 30.46
C HIS A 71 -22.61 1.74 29.06
N ALA A 72 -23.79 1.52 28.47
CA ALA A 72 -23.93 0.94 27.15
C ALA A 72 -23.17 1.74 26.09
N TYR A 73 -23.31 3.08 26.11
CA TYR A 73 -22.57 3.97 25.22
C TYR A 73 -21.06 3.79 25.37
N ASN A 74 -20.55 3.91 26.59
CA ASN A 74 -19.11 3.89 26.87
C ASN A 74 -18.47 2.53 26.55
N ALA A 75 -19.15 1.43 26.86
CA ALA A 75 -18.65 0.08 26.57
C ALA A 75 -18.54 -0.18 25.06
N VAL A 76 -19.59 0.13 24.29
CA VAL A 76 -19.60 -0.08 22.84
C VAL A 76 -18.66 0.87 22.12
N GLU A 77 -18.59 2.15 22.54
CA GLU A 77 -17.69 3.15 21.96
C GLU A 77 -16.23 2.74 22.10
N GLN A 78 -15.79 2.35 23.30
CA GLN A 78 -14.41 1.94 23.54
C GLN A 78 -14.06 0.66 22.77
N LEU A 79 -15.01 -0.28 22.64
CA LEU A 79 -14.83 -1.47 21.84
C LEU A 79 -14.69 -1.12 20.34
N HIS A 80 -15.50 -0.18 19.83
CA HIS A 80 -15.36 0.34 18.47
C HIS A 80 -13.98 0.94 18.23
N VAL A 81 -13.43 1.71 19.19
CA VAL A 81 -12.08 2.29 19.05
C VAL A 81 -11.02 1.19 18.89
N LYS A 82 -11.09 0.12 19.70
CA LYS A 82 -10.14 -1.01 19.61
C LYS A 82 -10.30 -1.78 18.30
N LEU A 83 -11.54 -2.02 17.86
CA LEU A 83 -11.85 -2.69 16.60
C LEU A 83 -11.39 -1.88 15.39
N LYS A 84 -11.64 -0.56 15.34
CA LYS A 84 -11.16 0.33 14.27
C LYS A 84 -9.64 0.28 14.11
N ARG A 85 -8.90 0.28 15.22
CA ARG A 85 -7.43 0.13 15.18
C ARG A 85 -7.01 -1.21 14.56
N ASN A 86 -7.74 -2.28 14.83
CA ASN A 86 -7.50 -3.59 14.19
C ASN A 86 -7.83 -3.54 12.68
N GLN A 87 -8.93 -2.90 12.28
CA GLN A 87 -9.28 -2.72 10.87
C GLN A 87 -8.20 -1.95 10.10
N LEU A 88 -7.65 -0.88 10.66
CA LEU A 88 -6.59 -0.10 10.03
C LEU A 88 -5.30 -0.91 9.84
N LYS A 89 -4.94 -1.76 10.82
CA LYS A 89 -3.77 -2.64 10.71
C LYS A 89 -3.95 -3.74 9.66
N GLY A 90 -5.15 -4.31 9.57
CA GLY A 90 -5.44 -5.43 8.67
C GLY A 90 -5.97 -5.03 7.29
N ARG A 91 -6.41 -3.78 7.11
CA ARG A 91 -7.18 -3.27 5.95
C ARG A 91 -8.48 -4.05 5.64
N VAL A 92 -8.90 -4.93 6.54
CA VAL A 92 -10.14 -5.73 6.48
C VAL A 92 -11.08 -5.22 7.57
N THR A 93 -12.37 -5.09 7.27
CA THR A 93 -13.36 -4.65 8.28
C THR A 93 -13.64 -5.71 9.33
N THR A 94 -14.17 -5.31 10.49
CA THR A 94 -14.42 -6.21 11.62
C THR A 94 -15.34 -7.36 11.22
N PHE A 95 -16.47 -7.07 10.56
CA PHE A 95 -17.46 -8.09 10.24
C PHE A 95 -17.02 -9.04 9.13
N GLN A 96 -16.08 -8.63 8.28
CA GLN A 96 -15.45 -9.54 7.30
C GLN A 96 -14.49 -10.52 7.96
N LYS A 97 -13.70 -10.04 8.92
CA LYS A 97 -12.70 -10.85 9.60
C LYS A 97 -13.30 -11.71 10.72
N PHE A 98 -14.31 -11.18 11.39
CA PHE A 98 -15.05 -11.81 12.49
C PHE A 98 -16.56 -11.64 12.27
N PRO A 99 -17.15 -12.44 11.36
CA PRO A 99 -18.60 -12.42 11.15
C PRO A 99 -19.39 -12.78 12.42
N THR A 100 -18.73 -13.42 13.40
CA THR A 100 -19.29 -13.71 14.73
C THR A 100 -19.70 -12.47 15.52
N LEU A 101 -19.18 -11.29 15.15
CA LEU A 101 -19.54 -10.02 15.74
C LEU A 101 -20.71 -9.32 15.02
N LEU A 102 -21.33 -9.91 13.99
CA LEU A 102 -22.38 -9.25 13.20
C LEU A 102 -23.61 -8.83 14.04
N GLY A 103 -23.86 -9.47 15.17
CA GLY A 103 -24.91 -9.09 16.13
C GLY A 103 -24.53 -7.93 17.07
N MET A 104 -23.28 -7.48 17.05
CA MET A 104 -22.83 -6.30 17.79
C MET A 104 -23.41 -5.03 17.16
N PRO A 105 -23.86 -4.04 17.96
CA PRO A 105 -24.21 -2.73 17.44
C PRO A 105 -23.02 -2.15 16.68
N PHE A 106 -23.19 -1.80 15.41
CA PHE A 106 -22.12 -1.16 14.62
C PHE A 106 -22.17 0.36 14.74
N LEU A 107 -23.25 0.92 15.28
CA LEU A 107 -23.37 2.33 15.58
C LEU A 107 -24.02 2.54 16.94
N VAL A 108 -23.42 3.40 17.75
CA VAL A 108 -23.92 3.85 19.06
C VAL A 108 -23.93 5.37 19.10
N PHE A 109 -24.99 5.99 19.62
CA PHE A 109 -25.14 7.44 19.61
C PHE A 109 -25.92 7.96 20.82
N LYS A 110 -25.72 9.25 21.13
CA LYS A 110 -26.51 10.05 22.06
C LYS A 110 -27.35 11.06 21.26
N SER A 111 -28.62 11.19 21.63
CA SER A 111 -29.55 12.14 21.01
C SER A 111 -30.63 12.55 22.01
N ASN A 112 -31.34 13.63 21.71
CA ASN A 112 -32.44 14.13 22.52
C ASN A 112 -33.77 13.71 21.89
N ASP A 113 -34.70 13.19 22.69
CA ASP A 113 -36.06 12.93 22.23
C ASP A 113 -36.73 14.27 21.91
N SER A 114 -37.25 14.42 20.68
CA SER A 114 -37.82 15.68 20.20
C SER A 114 -39.13 16.08 20.88
N LEU A 115 -39.81 15.13 21.55
CA LEU A 115 -41.05 15.35 22.29
C LEU A 115 -40.77 15.65 23.77
N THR A 116 -39.87 14.90 24.41
CA THR A 116 -39.60 15.05 25.86
C THR A 116 -38.41 15.95 26.16
N GLY A 117 -37.49 16.13 25.21
CA GLY A 117 -36.22 16.83 25.41
C GLY A 117 -35.18 16.04 26.21
N GLU A 118 -35.48 14.79 26.59
CA GLU A 118 -34.58 13.95 27.38
C GLU A 118 -33.50 13.31 26.52
N LEU A 119 -32.27 13.24 27.05
CA LEU A 119 -31.15 12.56 26.43
C LEU A 119 -31.37 11.04 26.50
N PHE A 120 -31.17 10.36 25.38
CA PHE A 120 -31.21 8.89 25.30
C PHE A 120 -29.99 8.35 24.55
N VAL A 121 -29.73 7.05 24.73
CA VAL A 121 -28.71 6.32 23.97
C VAL A 121 -29.37 5.35 23.00
N GLY A 122 -28.98 5.44 21.74
CA GLY A 122 -29.42 4.56 20.67
C GLY A 122 -28.30 3.64 20.18
N LEU A 123 -28.64 2.38 19.95
CA LEU A 123 -27.76 1.36 19.36
C LEU A 123 -28.40 0.83 18.07
N LEU A 124 -27.65 0.87 16.97
CA LEU A 124 -28.07 0.37 15.68
C LEU A 124 -27.33 -0.94 15.38
N MET A 125 -28.09 -1.99 15.06
CA MET A 125 -27.58 -3.35 14.83
C MET A 125 -28.34 -4.02 13.68
N TYR A 126 -27.77 -5.11 13.15
CA TYR A 126 -28.44 -5.89 12.12
C TYR A 126 -29.58 -6.73 12.69
N ASP A 127 -30.66 -6.86 11.92
CA ASP A 127 -31.71 -7.83 12.20
C ASP A 127 -31.25 -9.23 11.76
N LEU A 128 -30.69 -9.98 12.71
CA LEU A 128 -30.16 -11.32 12.45
C LEU A 128 -31.22 -12.29 11.91
N SER A 129 -32.50 -12.10 12.24
CA SER A 129 -33.59 -12.97 11.76
C SER A 129 -33.78 -12.85 10.25
N LEU A 130 -33.65 -11.63 9.70
CA LEU A 130 -33.70 -11.39 8.25
C LEU A 130 -32.46 -11.91 7.52
N LEU A 131 -31.38 -12.17 8.26
CA LEU A 131 -30.14 -12.77 7.76
C LEU A 131 -30.11 -14.30 7.95
N GLY A 132 -31.24 -14.91 8.31
CA GLY A 132 -31.39 -16.37 8.45
C GLY A 132 -30.82 -16.96 9.73
N TYR A 133 -30.43 -16.13 10.69
CA TYR A 133 -29.99 -16.63 12.00
C TYR A 133 -31.20 -16.98 12.89
N LYS A 134 -31.00 -18.00 13.71
CA LYS A 134 -31.95 -18.48 14.71
C LYS A 134 -31.37 -18.28 16.12
N ASP A 135 -32.25 -17.99 17.06
CA ASP A 135 -31.89 -17.83 18.48
C ASP A 135 -31.53 -19.20 19.07
N TYR A 136 -30.30 -19.35 19.54
CA TYR A 136 -29.83 -20.61 20.17
C TYR A 136 -30.43 -20.84 21.56
N GLY A 137 -31.02 -19.79 22.16
CA GLY A 137 -31.81 -19.89 23.37
C GLY A 137 -33.06 -20.76 23.20
N ASP A 138 -33.59 -20.89 21.98
CA ASP A 138 -34.71 -21.76 21.66
C ASP A 138 -34.33 -23.24 21.86
N GLU A 139 -35.14 -23.99 22.61
CA GLU A 139 -34.86 -25.38 22.93
C GLU A 139 -34.92 -26.29 21.70
N GLU A 140 -35.83 -26.03 20.76
CA GLU A 140 -35.96 -26.82 19.53
C GLU A 140 -34.69 -26.69 18.69
N ILE A 141 -34.24 -25.45 18.47
CA ILE A 141 -33.02 -25.14 17.72
C ILE A 141 -31.80 -25.79 18.35
N ARG A 142 -31.74 -25.85 19.68
CA ARG A 142 -30.61 -26.44 20.41
C ARG A 142 -30.57 -27.95 20.30
N ASN A 143 -31.72 -28.62 20.26
CA ASN A 143 -31.79 -30.07 20.13
C ASN A 143 -31.38 -30.54 18.73
N ASP A 144 -31.70 -29.77 17.69
CA ASP A 144 -31.32 -30.04 16.29
C ASP A 144 -29.81 -29.99 16.03
N LEU A 145 -29.01 -29.47 16.98
CA LEU A 145 -27.57 -29.28 16.84
C LEU A 145 -26.72 -30.43 17.39
N VAL A 146 -27.32 -31.29 18.21
CA VAL A 146 -26.61 -32.37 18.90
C VAL A 146 -26.13 -33.38 17.85
N ASN A 147 -24.93 -33.95 18.06
CA ASN A 147 -24.29 -34.95 17.18
C ASN A 147 -23.78 -34.47 15.80
N GLY A 148 -23.78 -33.16 15.53
CA GLY A 148 -23.28 -32.58 14.27
C GLY A 148 -21.85 -32.01 14.33
N ILE A 149 -21.21 -31.87 13.16
CA ILE A 149 -19.94 -31.12 13.04
C ILE A 149 -20.08 -29.64 13.44
N GLU A 150 -21.30 -29.14 13.38
CA GLU A 150 -21.74 -27.84 13.81
C GLU A 150 -21.27 -27.52 15.23
N ALA A 151 -21.32 -28.48 16.16
CA ALA A 151 -20.87 -28.27 17.52
C ALA A 151 -19.38 -27.87 17.57
N VAL A 152 -18.54 -28.51 16.76
CA VAL A 152 -17.11 -28.17 16.62
C VAL A 152 -16.93 -26.79 15.99
N LEU A 153 -17.67 -26.50 14.91
CA LEU A 153 -17.58 -25.22 14.21
C LEU A 153 -17.99 -24.04 15.10
N TYR A 154 -19.13 -24.13 15.79
CA TYR A 154 -19.62 -23.09 16.68
C TYR A 154 -18.73 -22.93 17.92
N SER A 155 -18.20 -24.03 18.47
CA SER A 155 -17.26 -23.99 19.58
C SER A 155 -15.97 -23.25 19.22
N TYR A 156 -15.40 -23.53 18.04
CA TYR A 156 -14.22 -22.83 17.55
C TYR A 156 -14.50 -21.34 17.31
N GLN A 157 -15.61 -21.02 16.65
CA GLN A 157 -16.04 -19.64 16.40
C GLN A 157 -16.21 -18.85 17.71
N LEU A 158 -16.88 -19.43 18.69
CA LEU A 158 -17.09 -18.80 19.99
C LEU A 158 -15.77 -18.59 20.74
N ALA A 159 -14.90 -19.62 20.79
CA ALA A 159 -13.59 -19.51 21.42
C ALA A 159 -12.70 -18.44 20.77
N LYS A 160 -12.65 -18.38 19.42
CA LYS A 160 -11.93 -17.32 18.69
C LYS A 160 -12.48 -15.93 18.99
N THR A 161 -13.79 -15.81 19.10
CA THR A 161 -14.46 -14.53 19.42
C THR A 161 -14.10 -14.08 20.84
N PHE A 162 -14.14 -14.99 21.81
CA PHE A 162 -13.76 -14.67 23.19
C PHE A 162 -12.28 -14.31 23.31
N GLN A 163 -11.40 -15.04 22.61
CA GLN A 163 -9.98 -14.68 22.56
C GLN A 163 -9.79 -13.25 22.06
N LEU A 164 -10.48 -12.86 20.99
CA LEU A 164 -10.43 -11.49 20.46
C LEU A 164 -10.92 -10.45 21.48
N LEU A 165 -12.05 -10.69 22.13
CA LEU A 165 -12.60 -9.78 23.14
C LEU A 165 -11.64 -9.64 24.33
N HIS A 166 -11.06 -10.74 24.81
CA HIS A 166 -10.09 -10.76 25.90
C HIS A 166 -8.79 -10.06 25.52
N ASP A 167 -8.31 -10.19 24.27
CA ASP A 167 -7.16 -9.45 23.74
C ASP A 167 -7.42 -7.92 23.70
N PHE A 168 -8.69 -7.53 23.63
CA PHE A 168 -9.14 -6.14 23.77
C PHE A 168 -9.51 -5.74 25.18
N ASP A 169 -9.14 -6.54 26.18
CA ASP A 169 -9.49 -6.32 27.58
C ASP A 169 -10.99 -6.09 27.80
N PHE A 170 -11.84 -6.73 27.00
CA PHE A 170 -13.29 -6.62 27.06
C PHE A 170 -13.90 -7.94 27.53
N LEU A 171 -14.78 -7.86 28.54
CA LEU A 171 -15.60 -8.97 28.98
C LEU A 171 -17.06 -8.73 28.56
N HIS A 172 -17.65 -9.71 27.88
CA HIS A 172 -19.05 -9.67 27.46
C HIS A 172 -20.03 -9.62 28.65
N SER A 173 -19.70 -10.29 29.76
CA SER A 173 -20.39 -10.25 31.06
C SER A 173 -21.84 -10.75 31.13
N ASP A 174 -22.54 -10.92 30.01
CA ASP A 174 -23.90 -11.53 29.97
C ASP A 174 -24.04 -12.62 28.89
N VAL A 175 -23.08 -13.55 28.86
CA VAL A 175 -23.09 -14.67 27.91
C VAL A 175 -24.08 -15.74 28.40
N LYS A 176 -25.08 -16.03 27.58
CA LYS A 176 -26.11 -17.06 27.79
C LYS A 176 -26.54 -17.64 26.44
N ALA A 177 -27.31 -18.73 26.45
CA ALA A 177 -27.78 -19.36 25.21
C ALA A 177 -28.54 -18.36 24.31
N ALA A 178 -29.40 -17.53 24.89
CA ALA A 178 -30.14 -16.48 24.19
C ALA A 178 -29.29 -15.29 23.67
N SER A 179 -28.02 -15.19 24.07
CA SER A 179 -27.08 -14.21 23.52
C SER A 179 -26.36 -14.73 22.28
N ILE A 180 -26.61 -15.99 21.90
CA ILE A 180 -26.01 -16.66 20.76
C ILE A 180 -27.07 -16.87 19.69
N PHE A 181 -26.73 -16.48 18.48
CA PHE A 181 -27.50 -16.73 17.27
C PHE A 181 -26.69 -17.63 16.35
N ILE A 182 -27.34 -18.58 15.69
CA ILE A 182 -26.69 -19.48 14.75
C ILE A 182 -27.41 -19.49 13.41
N ASN A 183 -26.67 -19.62 12.32
CA ASN A 183 -27.24 -19.75 11.00
C ASN A 183 -27.07 -21.20 10.51
N PRO A 184 -28.16 -21.98 10.39
CA PRO A 184 -28.08 -23.39 10.00
C PRO A 184 -27.57 -23.64 8.58
N GLU A 185 -27.67 -22.66 7.68
CA GLU A 185 -27.23 -22.77 6.29
C GLU A 185 -25.73 -22.46 6.16
N SER A 186 -25.30 -21.30 6.67
CA SER A 186 -23.89 -20.87 6.59
C SER A 186 -23.00 -21.48 7.67
N LYS A 187 -23.59 -22.11 8.70
CA LYS A 187 -22.91 -22.64 9.89
C LYS A 187 -22.11 -21.58 10.63
N MET A 188 -22.60 -20.34 10.62
CA MET A 188 -22.00 -19.21 11.32
C MET A 188 -22.73 -18.90 12.63
N LEU A 189 -21.95 -18.63 13.67
CA LEU A 189 -22.40 -18.11 14.96
C LEU A 189 -22.38 -16.58 14.93
N CYS A 190 -23.25 -15.93 15.71
CA CYS A 190 -23.23 -14.52 16.03
C CYS A 190 -23.52 -14.30 17.51
N LEU A 191 -22.80 -13.37 18.12
CA LEU A 191 -23.03 -12.94 19.50
C LEU A 191 -23.84 -11.63 19.50
N ILE A 192 -24.67 -11.43 20.52
CA ILE A 192 -25.45 -10.20 20.77
C ILE A 192 -25.33 -9.76 22.24
N ASP A 193 -25.89 -8.60 22.60
CA ASP A 193 -25.93 -8.04 23.97
C ASP A 193 -24.55 -7.58 24.54
N PHE A 194 -23.74 -6.95 23.69
CA PHE A 194 -22.44 -6.36 24.06
C PHE A 194 -22.53 -5.14 24.99
N ASP A 195 -23.71 -4.52 25.08
CA ASP A 195 -23.96 -3.28 25.82
C ASP A 195 -23.98 -3.47 27.34
N SER A 196 -24.04 -4.74 27.79
CA SER A 196 -23.84 -5.11 29.20
C SER A 196 -22.38 -5.41 29.56
N GLY A 197 -21.51 -5.52 28.55
CA GLY A 197 -20.09 -5.84 28.71
C GLY A 197 -19.26 -4.64 29.18
N PHE A 198 -18.00 -4.88 29.54
CA PHE A 198 -17.13 -3.82 30.02
C PHE A 198 -15.64 -4.08 29.76
N HIS A 199 -14.88 -2.98 29.69
CA HIS A 199 -13.44 -2.99 29.57
C HIS A 199 -12.79 -3.02 30.95
N TYR A 200 -12.39 -4.21 31.42
CA TYR A 200 -11.98 -4.41 32.80
C TYR A 200 -10.69 -3.68 33.24
N LYS A 201 -9.94 -3.09 32.30
CA LYS A 201 -8.79 -2.22 32.63
C LYS A 201 -9.11 -0.72 32.68
N THR A 202 -10.23 -0.30 32.09
CA THR A 202 -10.58 1.14 31.92
C THR A 202 -11.95 1.50 32.47
N GLN A 203 -12.79 0.52 32.77
CA GLN A 203 -14.12 0.68 33.36
C GLN A 203 -14.19 -0.06 34.69
N GLU A 204 -14.94 0.50 35.64
CA GLU A 204 -14.99 -0.02 37.02
C GLU A 204 -15.69 -1.38 37.11
N LYS A 205 -16.89 -1.51 36.52
CA LYS A 205 -17.75 -2.70 36.62
C LYS A 205 -18.68 -2.84 35.41
N PRO A 206 -19.20 -4.05 35.14
CA PRO A 206 -20.30 -4.27 34.20
C PRO A 206 -21.62 -3.68 34.73
N SER A 207 -22.59 -3.42 33.83
CA SER A 207 -23.94 -2.98 34.21
C SER A 207 -24.82 -4.10 34.80
N THR A 208 -24.43 -5.36 34.62
CA THR A 208 -25.13 -6.53 35.14
C THR A 208 -24.18 -7.51 35.81
N LYS A 209 -24.70 -8.32 36.74
CA LYS A 209 -24.01 -9.47 37.32
C LYS A 209 -23.97 -10.68 36.36
N GLY A 210 -24.65 -10.56 35.22
CA GLY A 210 -24.90 -11.64 34.27
C GLY A 210 -26.14 -12.45 34.64
N SER A 211 -26.74 -13.09 33.65
CA SER A 211 -27.92 -13.93 33.83
C SER A 211 -27.55 -15.21 34.61
N ILE A 212 -28.22 -15.43 35.75
CA ILE A 212 -28.03 -16.64 36.57
C ILE A 212 -28.62 -17.84 35.81
N THR A 213 -27.78 -18.54 35.06
CA THR A 213 -28.13 -19.71 34.25
C THR A 213 -27.25 -20.90 34.62
N GLY A 214 -27.47 -22.06 33.97
CA GLY A 214 -26.57 -23.22 34.08
C GLY A 214 -25.13 -22.96 33.63
N TRP A 215 -24.86 -21.83 32.96
CA TRP A 215 -23.52 -21.40 32.53
C TRP A 215 -22.77 -20.57 33.58
N PHE A 216 -23.34 -20.44 34.77
CA PHE A 216 -22.79 -19.64 35.87
C PHE A 216 -21.92 -20.50 36.80
N ARG A 217 -20.76 -19.98 37.25
CA ARG A 217 -19.83 -20.75 38.11
C ARG A 217 -20.21 -20.75 39.59
N LYS A 218 -20.07 -19.60 40.26
CA LYS A 218 -20.28 -19.41 41.71
C LYS A 218 -20.97 -18.09 42.03
N ILE A 219 -22.27 -18.14 42.25
CA ILE A 219 -23.15 -16.96 42.42
C ILE A 219 -22.75 -16.16 43.68
N THR A 220 -22.47 -16.86 44.78
CA THR A 220 -22.14 -16.23 46.07
C THR A 220 -20.80 -15.49 46.06
N TRP A 221 -19.82 -15.99 45.29
CA TRP A 221 -18.50 -15.39 45.16
C TRP A 221 -18.52 -14.16 44.25
N LEU A 222 -19.26 -14.23 43.14
CA LEU A 222 -19.41 -13.09 42.23
C LEU A 222 -20.25 -11.97 42.86
N ASN A 223 -21.29 -12.29 43.62
CA ASN A 223 -22.06 -11.30 44.37
C ASN A 223 -21.17 -10.49 45.32
N LYS A 224 -20.33 -11.17 46.11
CA LYS A 224 -19.36 -10.51 47.00
C LYS A 224 -18.29 -9.71 46.24
N ALA A 225 -17.95 -10.09 45.02
CA ALA A 225 -16.99 -9.36 44.19
C ALA A 225 -17.64 -8.11 43.57
N PHE A 226 -18.84 -8.24 43.01
CA PHE A 226 -19.61 -7.14 42.44
C PHE A 226 -19.91 -6.05 43.47
N ASP A 227 -20.31 -6.45 44.68
CA ASP A 227 -20.64 -5.51 45.75
C ASP A 227 -19.40 -4.81 46.34
N LYS A 228 -18.17 -5.30 46.05
CA LYS A 228 -16.89 -4.76 46.55
C LYS A 228 -16.01 -4.11 45.48
N LEU A 229 -16.38 -4.22 44.20
CA LEU A 229 -15.61 -3.66 43.10
C LEU A 229 -15.58 -2.13 43.20
N THR A 230 -14.37 -1.59 43.41
CA THR A 230 -14.04 -0.17 43.33
C THR A 230 -12.99 0.01 42.23
N GLY A 231 -12.90 1.20 41.63
CA GLY A 231 -12.27 1.46 40.32
C GLY A 231 -10.77 1.15 40.11
N ASN A 232 -10.13 0.34 40.96
CA ASN A 232 -8.77 -0.19 40.79
C ASN A 232 -8.59 -1.62 41.38
N ASP A 233 -9.66 -2.39 41.58
CA ASP A 233 -9.57 -3.74 42.15
C ASP A 233 -9.22 -4.81 41.10
N ASP A 234 -7.94 -4.93 40.76
CA ASP A 234 -7.37 -6.00 39.91
C ASP A 234 -7.84 -7.40 40.35
N TYR A 235 -8.03 -7.60 41.66
CA TYR A 235 -8.47 -8.87 42.22
C TYR A 235 -9.96 -9.13 41.95
N GLY A 236 -10.79 -8.10 41.86
CA GLY A 236 -12.19 -8.16 41.46
C GLY A 236 -12.33 -8.51 39.97
N HIS A 237 -11.58 -7.84 39.09
CA HIS A 237 -11.63 -8.05 37.64
C HIS A 237 -11.24 -9.47 37.21
N GLN A 238 -10.23 -10.06 37.85
CA GLN A 238 -9.85 -11.46 37.61
C GLN A 238 -11.00 -12.46 37.85
N LYS A 239 -11.94 -12.13 38.76
CA LYS A 239 -13.09 -13.00 39.05
C LYS A 239 -14.15 -12.96 37.95
N PHE A 240 -14.36 -11.80 37.34
CA PHE A 240 -15.25 -11.66 36.18
C PHE A 240 -14.66 -12.38 34.97
N LEU A 241 -13.35 -12.24 34.74
CA LEU A 241 -12.67 -13.00 33.71
C LEU A 241 -12.79 -14.51 33.96
N HIS A 242 -12.60 -14.97 35.20
CA HIS A 242 -12.84 -16.38 35.54
C HIS A 242 -14.26 -16.78 35.14
N ASN A 243 -15.27 -16.02 35.57
CA ASN A 243 -16.66 -16.37 35.32
C ASN A 243 -16.97 -16.42 33.83
N GLU A 244 -16.44 -15.49 33.04
CA GLU A 244 -16.63 -15.48 31.59
C GLU A 244 -15.98 -16.68 30.90
N VAL A 245 -14.76 -17.05 31.28
CA VAL A 245 -14.10 -18.25 30.76
C VAL A 245 -14.86 -19.52 31.17
N TRP A 246 -15.47 -19.54 32.36
CA TRP A 246 -16.36 -20.62 32.75
C TRP A 246 -17.61 -20.68 31.87
N SER A 247 -18.26 -19.54 31.62
CA SER A 247 -19.44 -19.47 30.75
C SER A 247 -19.12 -19.89 29.32
N LEU A 248 -17.93 -19.57 28.80
CA LEU A 248 -17.42 -20.11 27.54
C LEU A 248 -17.36 -21.64 27.58
N ASN A 249 -16.76 -22.23 28.61
CA ASN A 249 -16.62 -23.69 28.71
C ASN A 249 -17.98 -24.38 28.84
N ALA A 250 -18.92 -23.78 29.57
CA ALA A 250 -20.29 -24.27 29.68
C ALA A 250 -21.06 -24.15 28.36
N ALA A 251 -20.88 -23.06 27.61
CA ALA A 251 -21.48 -22.87 26.30
C ALA A 251 -20.94 -23.87 25.27
N ILE A 252 -19.61 -24.04 25.21
CA ILE A 252 -18.96 -25.06 24.38
C ILE A 252 -19.50 -26.44 24.73
N PHE A 253 -19.55 -26.79 26.01
CA PHE A 253 -20.14 -28.06 26.45
C PHE A 253 -21.57 -28.22 25.96
N GLN A 254 -22.38 -27.18 26.07
CA GLN A 254 -23.78 -27.21 25.67
C GLN A 254 -23.97 -27.44 24.16
N PHE A 255 -23.04 -26.97 23.31
CA PHE A 255 -23.08 -27.29 21.88
C PHE A 255 -22.97 -28.81 21.62
N PHE A 256 -22.30 -29.55 22.48
CA PHE A 256 -22.17 -31.01 22.37
C PHE A 256 -23.28 -31.75 23.12
N SER A 257 -23.78 -31.20 24.22
CA SER A 257 -24.69 -31.89 25.16
C SER A 257 -26.16 -31.47 25.05
N GLY A 258 -26.50 -30.56 24.14
CA GLY A 258 -27.87 -30.10 23.90
C GLY A 258 -28.44 -29.31 25.06
N GLN A 259 -29.49 -29.79 25.71
CA GLN A 259 -30.08 -29.09 26.87
C GLN A 259 -29.22 -29.19 28.14
N ASN A 260 -28.29 -30.14 28.21
CA ASN A 260 -27.61 -30.45 29.44
C ASN A 260 -26.53 -29.41 29.79
N SER A 261 -26.64 -28.81 30.98
CA SER A 261 -25.54 -28.05 31.59
C SER A 261 -24.51 -29.00 32.22
N PRO A 262 -23.26 -28.57 32.48
CA PRO A 262 -22.21 -29.47 32.98
C PRO A 262 -22.55 -30.25 34.26
N PHE A 263 -23.42 -29.72 35.13
CA PHE A 263 -23.82 -30.37 36.39
C PHE A 263 -25.33 -30.60 36.51
N SER A 264 -26.07 -30.67 35.40
CA SER A 264 -27.54 -30.86 35.41
C SER A 264 -27.99 -32.15 36.11
N PHE A 265 -27.09 -33.11 36.28
CA PHE A 265 -27.34 -34.38 36.93
C PHE A 265 -27.24 -34.37 38.47
N LEU A 266 -26.79 -33.26 39.06
CA LEU A 266 -26.82 -33.10 40.51
C LEU A 266 -28.23 -32.74 40.98
N THR A 267 -28.61 -33.15 42.19
CA THR A 267 -29.93 -32.83 42.78
C THR A 267 -30.15 -31.34 43.00
N THR A 268 -29.08 -30.55 43.06
CA THR A 268 -29.12 -29.09 43.13
C THR A 268 -27.96 -28.48 42.34
N LEU A 269 -28.13 -27.26 41.84
CA LEU A 269 -27.07 -26.48 41.22
C LEU A 269 -26.25 -25.64 42.22
N ASP A 270 -26.39 -25.93 43.53
CA ASP A 270 -25.71 -25.21 44.60
C ASP A 270 -24.18 -25.42 44.54
N ASP A 271 -23.43 -24.33 44.75
CA ASP A 271 -21.97 -24.34 44.65
C ASP A 271 -21.32 -25.30 45.65
N THR A 272 -21.89 -25.41 46.86
CA THR A 272 -21.39 -26.28 47.93
C THR A 272 -21.54 -27.75 47.55
N GLN A 273 -22.64 -28.11 46.87
CA GLN A 273 -22.88 -29.48 46.42
C GLN A 273 -21.99 -29.85 45.24
N LYS A 274 -21.78 -28.93 44.29
CA LYS A 274 -20.77 -29.09 43.22
C LYS A 274 -19.37 -29.30 43.79
N GLU A 275 -18.95 -28.52 44.79
CA GLU A 275 -17.66 -28.68 45.47
C GLU A 275 -17.52 -30.04 46.19
N LYS A 276 -18.59 -30.49 46.87
CA LYS A 276 -18.62 -31.82 47.51
C LYS A 276 -18.53 -32.95 46.50
N TYR A 277 -19.18 -32.79 45.35
CA TYR A 277 -19.13 -33.74 44.24
C TYR A 277 -17.68 -33.84 43.71
N ILE A 278 -17.08 -32.74 43.25
CA ILE A 278 -15.73 -32.77 42.63
C ILE A 278 -14.61 -33.19 43.59
N LYS A 279 -14.80 -33.05 44.91
CA LYS A 279 -13.85 -33.54 45.92
C LYS A 279 -13.75 -35.07 45.96
N ASN A 280 -14.84 -35.76 45.62
CA ASN A 280 -14.97 -37.20 45.83
C ASN A 280 -15.17 -37.98 44.52
N ILE A 281 -15.63 -37.31 43.46
CA ILE A 281 -16.02 -37.89 42.18
C ILE A 281 -15.55 -36.94 41.08
N SER A 282 -14.87 -37.48 40.06
CA SER A 282 -14.42 -36.69 38.92
C SER A 282 -15.50 -36.59 37.85
N TRP A 283 -15.78 -35.38 37.37
CA TRP A 283 -16.63 -35.14 36.20
C TRP A 283 -16.11 -35.88 34.96
N PRO A 284 -16.97 -36.50 34.12
CA PRO A 284 -18.45 -36.57 34.21
C PRO A 284 -18.98 -37.78 35.00
N ASN A 285 -18.15 -38.50 35.76
CA ASN A 285 -18.57 -39.72 36.45
C ASN A 285 -19.55 -39.43 37.59
N PHE A 286 -20.35 -40.42 37.98
CA PHE A 286 -21.29 -40.28 39.09
C PHE A 286 -21.36 -41.56 39.91
N LYS A 287 -22.03 -41.47 41.06
CA LYS A 287 -22.35 -42.61 41.93
C LYS A 287 -23.87 -42.63 42.14
N PRO A 288 -24.60 -43.61 41.60
CA PRO A 288 -26.05 -43.70 41.73
C PRO A 288 -26.55 -43.60 43.18
N ASP A 289 -25.85 -44.26 44.11
CA ASP A 289 -26.23 -44.30 45.54
C ASP A 289 -25.92 -43.00 46.33
N SER A 290 -25.41 -41.95 45.67
CA SER A 290 -25.08 -40.70 46.32
C SER A 290 -26.31 -39.80 46.47
N SER A 291 -26.53 -39.22 47.65
CA SER A 291 -27.56 -38.20 47.87
C SER A 291 -27.38 -36.92 47.02
N LEU A 292 -26.22 -36.76 46.38
CA LEU A 292 -25.93 -35.66 45.46
C LEU A 292 -26.46 -35.90 44.05
N PHE A 293 -26.74 -37.16 43.69
CA PHE A 293 -27.07 -37.57 42.34
C PHE A 293 -28.60 -37.61 42.13
N ASN A 294 -29.06 -37.04 41.01
CA ASN A 294 -30.44 -37.14 40.59
C ASN A 294 -30.61 -38.42 39.75
N GLU A 295 -31.26 -39.45 40.31
CA GLU A 295 -31.50 -40.74 39.64
C GLU A 295 -32.16 -40.58 38.27
N ARG A 296 -32.98 -39.54 38.07
CA ARG A 296 -33.65 -39.27 36.78
C ARG A 296 -32.68 -38.80 35.68
N ALA A 297 -31.44 -38.46 36.01
CA ALA A 297 -30.43 -37.95 35.09
C ALA A 297 -29.37 -38.99 34.67
N GLU A 298 -29.52 -40.26 35.09
CA GLU A 298 -28.59 -41.34 34.79
C GLU A 298 -28.37 -41.56 33.29
N GLN A 299 -29.47 -41.56 32.52
CA GLN A 299 -29.39 -41.67 31.07
C GLN A 299 -28.64 -40.47 30.47
N SER A 300 -28.97 -39.25 30.91
CA SER A 300 -28.35 -38.03 30.37
C SER A 300 -26.84 -37.97 30.61
N ILE A 301 -26.32 -38.45 31.75
CA ILE A 301 -24.86 -38.56 31.93
C ILE A 301 -24.25 -39.59 30.99
N SER A 302 -24.90 -40.76 30.86
CA SER A 302 -24.42 -41.81 29.97
C SER A 302 -24.32 -41.31 28.53
N ASP A 303 -25.32 -40.55 28.08
CA ASP A 303 -25.35 -39.90 26.77
C ASP A 303 -24.21 -38.88 26.61
N ILE A 304 -23.92 -38.08 27.66
CA ILE A 304 -22.78 -37.13 27.66
C ILE A 304 -21.46 -37.88 27.51
N GLN A 305 -21.25 -38.96 28.28
CA GLN A 305 -20.04 -39.75 28.24
C GLN A 305 -19.84 -40.40 26.86
N GLU A 306 -20.91 -40.95 26.30
CA GLU A 306 -20.91 -41.54 24.96
C GLU A 306 -20.64 -40.50 23.88
N THR A 307 -21.26 -39.32 23.99
CA THR A 307 -21.02 -38.19 23.06
C THR A 307 -19.57 -37.78 23.06
N ILE A 308 -18.96 -37.53 24.22
CA ILE A 308 -17.55 -37.16 24.34
C ILE A 308 -16.65 -38.21 23.71
N LYS A 309 -16.88 -39.49 24.06
CA LYS A 309 -16.13 -40.61 23.49
C LYS A 309 -16.26 -40.66 21.98
N THR A 310 -17.45 -40.42 21.46
CA THR A 310 -17.74 -40.41 20.02
C THR A 310 -16.94 -39.33 19.29
N TYR A 311 -16.88 -38.10 19.82
CA TYR A 311 -16.07 -37.04 19.23
C TYR A 311 -14.56 -37.31 19.32
N GLU A 312 -14.08 -37.88 20.42
CA GLU A 312 -12.68 -38.32 20.56
C GLU A 312 -12.34 -39.38 19.50
N GLU A 313 -13.21 -40.37 19.34
CA GLU A 313 -13.05 -41.41 18.31
C GLU A 313 -13.16 -40.87 16.89
N ALA A 314 -13.92 -39.79 16.68
CA ALA A 314 -14.07 -39.10 15.41
C ALA A 314 -12.89 -38.16 15.07
N GLY A 315 -11.94 -37.97 15.98
CA GLY A 315 -10.70 -37.24 15.74
C GLY A 315 -10.54 -35.92 16.51
N VAL A 316 -11.51 -35.56 17.36
CA VAL A 316 -11.40 -34.43 18.30
C VAL A 316 -10.68 -34.88 19.57
N GLU A 317 -9.49 -35.45 19.42
CA GLU A 317 -8.73 -36.08 20.50
C GLU A 317 -8.41 -35.06 21.62
N GLY A 318 -8.85 -35.35 22.85
CA GLY A 318 -8.59 -34.49 24.01
C GLY A 318 -9.75 -33.57 24.42
N ILE A 319 -10.88 -33.57 23.69
CA ILE A 319 -12.09 -32.82 24.09
C ILE A 319 -12.57 -33.22 25.50
N GLY A 320 -12.57 -34.52 25.83
CA GLY A 320 -12.96 -35.00 27.15
C GLY A 320 -12.02 -34.51 28.25
N LEU A 321 -10.71 -34.43 27.96
CA LEU A 321 -9.72 -33.88 28.89
C LEU A 321 -9.95 -32.39 29.14
N LEU A 322 -10.24 -31.59 28.12
CA LEU A 322 -10.52 -30.16 28.30
C LEU A 322 -11.80 -29.92 29.12
N PHE A 323 -12.87 -30.68 28.88
CA PHE A 323 -14.05 -30.63 29.75
C PHE A 323 -13.74 -31.06 31.18
N LYS A 324 -12.97 -32.14 31.35
CA LYS A 324 -12.54 -32.62 32.67
C LYS A 324 -11.73 -31.55 33.41
N ASN A 325 -10.78 -30.89 32.75
CA ASN A 325 -9.98 -29.81 33.35
C ASN A 325 -10.87 -28.64 33.74
N SER A 326 -11.79 -28.23 32.87
CA SER A 326 -12.75 -27.15 33.12
C SER A 326 -13.62 -27.44 34.34
N PHE A 327 -14.28 -28.59 34.36
CA PHE A 327 -15.35 -28.91 35.32
C PHE A 327 -14.89 -29.62 36.59
N ASN A 328 -13.62 -30.03 36.68
CA ASN A 328 -13.02 -30.52 37.93
C ASN A 328 -12.13 -29.44 38.57
N GLU A 329 -10.83 -29.47 38.28
CA GLU A 329 -9.86 -28.62 38.95
C GLU A 329 -10.10 -27.13 38.61
N GLY A 330 -10.51 -26.83 37.38
CA GLY A 330 -10.91 -25.50 36.91
C GLY A 330 -12.08 -24.91 37.69
N TYR A 331 -12.98 -25.74 38.22
CA TYR A 331 -14.10 -25.27 39.05
C TYR A 331 -13.64 -24.70 40.38
N SER A 332 -12.48 -25.12 40.90
CA SER A 332 -11.93 -24.61 42.18
C SER A 332 -10.72 -23.69 42.00
N ASN A 333 -9.92 -23.88 40.94
CA ASN A 333 -8.70 -23.12 40.66
C ASN A 333 -8.73 -22.55 39.23
N TYR A 334 -8.68 -21.22 39.11
CA TYR A 334 -8.67 -20.54 37.81
C TYR A 334 -7.48 -20.91 36.93
N GLU A 335 -6.30 -21.11 37.51
CA GLU A 335 -5.09 -21.40 36.74
C GLU A 335 -5.20 -22.70 35.93
N LYS A 336 -6.14 -23.56 36.33
CA LYS A 336 -6.44 -24.85 35.72
C LYS A 336 -7.69 -24.82 34.84
N VAL A 337 -8.36 -23.67 34.70
CA VAL A 337 -9.50 -23.54 33.79
C VAL A 337 -9.00 -23.54 32.36
N VAL A 338 -9.72 -24.21 31.47
CA VAL A 338 -9.41 -24.19 30.04
C VAL A 338 -9.75 -22.82 29.47
N LYS A 339 -8.79 -22.20 28.81
CA LYS A 339 -8.87 -20.87 28.21
C LYS A 339 -9.29 -20.93 26.75
N PRO A 340 -9.76 -19.81 26.14
CA PRO A 340 -10.18 -19.79 24.73
C PRO A 340 -9.13 -20.37 23.78
N LYS A 341 -7.85 -20.03 23.96
CA LYS A 341 -6.74 -20.54 23.13
C LYS A 341 -6.60 -22.05 23.12
N GLU A 342 -6.87 -22.74 24.22
CA GLU A 342 -6.78 -24.19 24.29
C GLU A 342 -7.87 -24.87 23.46
N TRP A 343 -9.08 -24.31 23.47
CA TRP A 343 -10.17 -24.74 22.58
C TRP A 343 -9.86 -24.47 21.10
N ILE A 344 -9.33 -23.28 20.79
CA ILE A 344 -8.92 -22.92 19.42
C ILE A 344 -7.91 -23.96 18.90
N ASN A 345 -6.86 -24.24 19.66
CA ASN A 345 -5.83 -25.21 19.27
C ASN A 345 -6.40 -26.62 19.05
N LEU A 346 -7.32 -27.07 19.92
CA LEU A 346 -7.98 -28.38 19.76
C LEU A 346 -8.76 -28.46 18.45
N PHE A 347 -9.59 -27.46 18.16
CA PHE A 347 -10.49 -27.50 17.02
C PHE A 347 -9.82 -27.10 15.69
N GLU A 348 -8.75 -26.31 15.71
CA GLU A 348 -8.04 -25.88 14.50
C GLU A 348 -7.50 -27.08 13.70
N GLY A 349 -6.96 -28.09 14.40
CA GLY A 349 -6.51 -29.34 13.77
C GLY A 349 -7.65 -30.06 13.04
N VAL A 350 -8.84 -30.13 13.65
CA VAL A 350 -10.02 -30.77 13.08
C VAL A 350 -10.57 -29.96 11.90
N ILE A 351 -10.70 -28.64 12.06
CA ILE A 351 -11.29 -27.74 11.06
C ILE A 351 -10.49 -27.73 9.76
N SER A 352 -9.16 -27.85 9.85
CA SER A 352 -8.29 -27.94 8.68
C SER A 352 -8.57 -29.16 7.78
N GLU A 353 -9.20 -30.21 8.33
CA GLU A 353 -9.57 -31.43 7.59
C GLU A 353 -11.01 -31.39 7.07
N LEU A 354 -11.82 -30.41 7.47
CA LEU A 354 -13.22 -30.28 7.06
C LEU A 354 -13.34 -29.56 5.72
N PRO A 355 -14.44 -29.78 4.97
CA PRO A 355 -14.72 -29.06 3.72
C PRO A 355 -15.18 -27.61 3.98
N THR A 356 -14.41 -26.86 4.76
CA THR A 356 -14.61 -25.44 5.12
C THR A 356 -13.88 -24.50 4.17
N HIS A 357 -13.09 -25.02 3.23
CA HIS A 357 -12.37 -24.19 2.27
C HIS A 357 -13.31 -23.36 1.38
N PRO A 358 -12.92 -22.12 1.05
CA PRO A 358 -13.49 -21.37 -0.07
C PRO A 358 -13.62 -22.22 -1.34
N VAL A 359 -14.80 -22.21 -1.96
CA VAL A 359 -15.06 -22.91 -3.22
C VAL A 359 -15.12 -21.89 -4.34
N ILE A 360 -14.10 -21.88 -5.20
CA ILE A 360 -14.01 -20.95 -6.33
C ILE A 360 -14.70 -21.59 -7.53
N ILE A 361 -15.81 -21.00 -7.97
CA ILE A 361 -16.62 -21.50 -9.10
C ILE A 361 -16.08 -20.90 -10.41
N SER A 362 -15.80 -19.60 -10.41
CA SER A 362 -15.15 -18.93 -11.53
C SER A 362 -14.26 -17.78 -11.05
N LEU A 363 -13.20 -17.52 -11.82
CA LEU A 363 -12.27 -16.42 -11.61
C LEU A 363 -11.78 -15.93 -12.98
N GLU A 364 -12.10 -14.69 -13.33
CA GLU A 364 -11.87 -14.14 -14.66
C GLU A 364 -11.36 -12.70 -14.59
N SER A 365 -10.63 -12.27 -15.61
CA SER A 365 -10.26 -10.88 -15.82
C SER A 365 -10.92 -10.37 -17.10
N ASN A 366 -11.35 -9.10 -17.10
CA ASN A 366 -11.87 -8.45 -18.31
C ASN A 366 -10.82 -8.34 -19.43
N LYS A 367 -9.53 -8.39 -19.09
CA LYS A 367 -8.41 -8.34 -20.03
C LYS A 367 -7.44 -9.48 -19.73
N LYS A 368 -6.92 -10.12 -20.78
CA LYS A 368 -5.82 -11.11 -20.67
C LYS A 368 -4.45 -10.47 -20.95
N HIS A 369 -4.45 -9.28 -21.55
CA HIS A 369 -3.26 -8.54 -21.94
C HIS A 369 -3.39 -7.09 -21.47
N ILE A 370 -2.26 -6.47 -21.14
CA ILE A 370 -2.13 -5.04 -20.90
C ILE A 370 -1.19 -4.44 -21.96
N ASP A 371 -1.47 -3.21 -22.37
CA ASP A 371 -0.73 -2.49 -23.40
C ASP A 371 0.24 -1.46 -22.81
N TYR A 372 0.09 -1.09 -21.54
CA TYR A 372 1.04 -0.22 -20.84
C TYR A 372 1.13 -0.50 -19.33
N GLY A 373 2.24 -0.09 -18.73
CA GLY A 373 2.48 -0.27 -17.30
C GLY A 373 1.50 0.54 -16.44
N GLY A 374 0.87 -0.14 -15.49
CA GLY A 374 -0.13 0.46 -14.60
C GLY A 374 -1.54 0.50 -15.19
N GLU A 375 -1.77 -0.21 -16.29
CA GLU A 375 -3.11 -0.36 -16.84
C GLU A 375 -4.05 -1.05 -15.85
N LYS A 376 -5.28 -0.55 -15.77
CA LYS A 376 -6.32 -1.07 -14.87
C LYS A 376 -7.11 -2.19 -15.55
N ILE A 377 -7.26 -3.29 -14.82
CA ILE A 377 -8.11 -4.43 -15.21
C ILE A 377 -9.15 -4.70 -14.13
N ILE A 378 -10.24 -5.37 -14.48
CA ILE A 378 -11.28 -5.79 -13.55
C ILE A 378 -11.20 -7.30 -13.42
N ILE A 379 -10.98 -7.78 -12.19
CA ILE A 379 -11.02 -9.20 -11.84
C ILE A 379 -12.38 -9.49 -11.22
N ARG A 380 -13.06 -10.53 -11.72
CA ARG A 380 -14.39 -10.97 -11.31
C ARG A 380 -14.34 -12.41 -10.81
N TRP A 381 -15.20 -12.74 -9.86
CA TRP A 381 -15.30 -14.09 -9.34
C TRP A 381 -16.72 -14.50 -8.99
N VAL A 382 -16.96 -15.80 -9.00
CA VAL A 382 -18.08 -16.46 -8.33
C VAL A 382 -17.49 -17.48 -7.37
N ALA A 383 -17.81 -17.36 -6.10
CA ALA A 383 -17.28 -18.25 -5.06
C ALA A 383 -18.31 -18.47 -3.95
N GLN A 384 -18.18 -19.60 -3.25
CA GLN A 384 -18.97 -19.96 -2.07
C GLN A 384 -18.06 -20.13 -0.85
N LYS A 385 -18.63 -19.98 0.35
CA LYS A 385 -17.88 -20.03 1.63
C LYS A 385 -16.72 -19.03 1.67
N VAL A 386 -16.99 -17.80 1.20
CA VAL A 386 -16.03 -16.70 1.15
C VAL A 386 -16.62 -15.50 1.89
N ASP A 387 -15.87 -14.96 2.84
CA ASP A 387 -16.22 -13.75 3.57
C ASP A 387 -15.68 -12.50 2.84
N TYR A 388 -14.46 -12.59 2.28
CA TYR A 388 -13.85 -11.53 1.46
C TYR A 388 -12.74 -12.07 0.54
N VAL A 389 -12.38 -11.29 -0.47
CA VAL A 389 -11.30 -11.57 -1.42
C VAL A 389 -10.23 -10.49 -1.31
N SER A 390 -8.95 -10.88 -1.39
CA SER A 390 -7.83 -9.94 -1.44
C SER A 390 -6.96 -10.18 -2.68
N ILE A 391 -6.59 -9.10 -3.36
CA ILE A 391 -5.70 -9.09 -4.53
C ILE A 391 -4.60 -8.06 -4.28
N GLY A 392 -3.41 -8.53 -3.94
CA GLY A 392 -2.34 -7.66 -3.43
C GLY A 392 -2.81 -6.87 -2.21
N GLU A 393 -2.81 -5.54 -2.32
CA GLU A 393 -3.28 -4.64 -1.25
C GLU A 393 -4.79 -4.34 -1.29
N SER A 394 -5.49 -4.75 -2.35
CA SER A 394 -6.91 -4.50 -2.54
C SER A 394 -7.74 -5.58 -1.84
N ILE A 395 -8.77 -5.18 -1.12
CA ILE A 395 -9.68 -6.07 -0.36
C ILE A 395 -11.11 -5.80 -0.81
N SER A 396 -11.88 -6.85 -1.07
CA SER A 396 -13.28 -6.73 -1.46
C SER A 396 -14.11 -6.30 -0.26
N THR A 397 -15.24 -5.64 -0.51
CA THR A 397 -16.31 -5.49 0.47
C THR A 397 -17.21 -6.73 0.50
N ILE A 398 -18.02 -6.89 1.54
CA ILE A 398 -19.04 -7.94 1.66
C ILE A 398 -20.05 -7.78 0.53
N GLY A 399 -20.25 -8.86 -0.23
CA GLY A 399 -21.16 -8.90 -1.39
C GLY A 399 -20.53 -8.45 -2.71
N GLN A 400 -19.30 -7.91 -2.69
CA GLN A 400 -18.59 -7.55 -3.91
C GLN A 400 -18.05 -8.80 -4.61
N SER A 401 -18.22 -8.86 -5.94
CA SER A 401 -17.78 -9.96 -6.81
C SER A 401 -16.75 -9.53 -7.86
N GLU A 402 -16.30 -8.28 -7.81
CA GLU A 402 -15.27 -7.76 -8.71
C GLU A 402 -14.41 -6.66 -8.07
N ILE A 403 -13.12 -6.59 -8.43
CA ILE A 403 -12.19 -5.52 -8.03
C ILE A 403 -11.42 -5.02 -9.24
N GLU A 404 -11.21 -3.71 -9.30
CA GLU A 404 -10.26 -3.08 -10.21
C GLU A 404 -8.84 -3.15 -9.64
N VAL A 405 -7.88 -3.65 -10.41
CA VAL A 405 -6.46 -3.68 -10.04
C VAL A 405 -5.58 -3.06 -11.12
N SER A 406 -4.53 -2.34 -10.70
CA SER A 406 -3.50 -1.79 -11.59
C SER A 406 -2.38 -2.80 -11.77
N VAL A 407 -2.03 -3.12 -13.01
CA VAL A 407 -1.02 -4.13 -13.34
C VAL A 407 0.22 -3.45 -13.94
N PRO A 408 1.36 -3.41 -13.23
CA PRO A 408 2.54 -2.68 -13.68
C PRO A 408 3.27 -3.35 -14.84
N GLU A 409 3.25 -4.67 -14.90
CA GLU A 409 3.94 -5.50 -15.90
C GLU A 409 3.26 -6.86 -16.02
N GLU A 410 3.73 -7.71 -16.93
CA GLU A 410 3.23 -9.08 -17.02
C GLU A 410 3.42 -9.83 -15.70
N LYS A 411 2.34 -10.43 -15.18
CA LYS A 411 2.37 -11.05 -13.87
C LYS A 411 1.26 -12.07 -13.71
N ASP A 412 1.55 -13.09 -12.90
CA ASP A 412 0.54 -13.96 -12.35
C ASP A 412 -0.08 -13.31 -11.12
N ILE A 413 -1.33 -12.87 -11.24
CA ILE A 413 -2.02 -12.13 -10.19
C ILE A 413 -2.64 -13.14 -9.23
N GLU A 414 -2.07 -13.22 -8.04
CA GLU A 414 -2.57 -14.04 -6.94
C GLU A 414 -3.86 -13.43 -6.34
N VAL A 415 -4.95 -14.19 -6.40
CA VAL A 415 -6.25 -13.84 -5.82
C VAL A 415 -6.51 -14.78 -4.64
N LYS A 416 -6.62 -14.21 -3.44
CA LYS A 416 -6.88 -14.98 -2.20
C LYS A 416 -8.32 -14.81 -1.78
N PHE A 417 -9.02 -15.92 -1.63
CA PHE A 417 -10.36 -16.02 -1.11
C PHE A 417 -10.26 -16.42 0.36
N HIS A 418 -10.87 -15.65 1.25
CA HIS A 418 -10.77 -15.84 2.69
C HIS A 418 -12.13 -16.17 3.27
N ASN A 419 -12.14 -17.04 4.27
CA ASN A 419 -13.21 -17.10 5.24
C ASN A 419 -12.67 -17.14 6.67
N PHE A 420 -13.56 -17.24 7.65
CA PHE A 420 -13.23 -17.26 9.07
C PHE A 420 -12.22 -18.35 9.49
N TYR A 421 -12.17 -19.45 8.74
CA TYR A 421 -11.37 -20.62 9.05
C TYR A 421 -10.05 -20.64 8.28
N ILE A 422 -10.12 -20.46 6.95
CA ILE A 422 -8.99 -20.69 6.05
C ILE A 422 -9.09 -19.80 4.81
N SER A 423 -7.98 -19.76 4.06
CA SER A 423 -7.90 -19.08 2.77
C SER A 423 -7.57 -20.07 1.65
N SER A 424 -8.08 -19.80 0.45
CA SER A 424 -7.69 -20.47 -0.78
C SER A 424 -7.17 -19.46 -1.79
N THR A 425 -6.28 -19.90 -2.67
CA THR A 425 -5.64 -19.02 -3.65
C THR A 425 -5.87 -19.56 -5.05
N GLN A 426 -6.10 -18.65 -6.00
CA GLN A 426 -6.01 -18.94 -7.43
C GLN A 426 -5.34 -17.76 -8.13
N SER A 427 -4.66 -18.02 -9.24
CA SER A 427 -3.96 -16.98 -10.00
C SER A 427 -4.55 -16.77 -11.39
N ILE A 428 -4.45 -15.55 -11.89
CA ILE A 428 -4.73 -15.19 -13.28
C ILE A 428 -3.48 -14.59 -13.89
N PHE A 429 -3.00 -15.19 -14.98
CA PHE A 429 -1.85 -14.66 -15.70
C PHE A 429 -2.27 -13.55 -16.67
N ILE A 430 -1.70 -12.36 -16.50
CA ILE A 430 -1.88 -11.20 -17.37
C ILE A 430 -0.58 -10.94 -18.13
N ARG A 431 -0.64 -10.95 -19.46
CA ARG A 431 0.54 -10.72 -20.32
C ARG A 431 0.72 -9.25 -20.66
N ALA A 432 1.96 -8.81 -20.76
CA ALA A 432 2.29 -7.51 -21.32
C ALA A 432 2.39 -7.61 -22.84
N ASN A 433 1.66 -6.76 -23.56
CA ASN A 433 1.77 -6.62 -25.00
C ASN A 433 2.96 -5.71 -25.34
N ARG A 434 4.18 -6.24 -25.14
CA ARG A 434 5.40 -5.48 -25.38
C ARG A 434 5.58 -5.24 -26.87
N ARG A 435 5.59 -3.96 -27.26
CA ARG A 435 5.93 -3.53 -28.61
C ARG A 435 7.06 -2.52 -28.54
N PHE A 436 8.09 -2.78 -29.34
CA PHE A 436 9.19 -1.84 -29.48
C PHE A 436 8.73 -0.68 -30.37
N PRO A 437 8.75 0.56 -29.87
CA PRO A 437 8.39 1.71 -30.68
C PRO A 437 9.36 1.83 -31.86
N LYS A 438 8.84 2.18 -33.03
CA LYS A 438 9.64 2.37 -34.24
C LYS A 438 9.40 3.75 -34.81
N VAL A 439 10.45 4.56 -34.89
CA VAL A 439 10.41 5.79 -35.69
C VAL A 439 10.45 5.40 -37.17
N GLU A 440 9.37 5.66 -37.90
CA GLU A 440 9.34 5.44 -39.34
C GLU A 440 10.08 6.55 -40.07
N PHE A 441 9.86 7.80 -39.66
CA PHE A 441 10.66 8.93 -40.05
C PHE A 441 10.55 10.07 -39.02
N PHE A 442 11.60 10.88 -38.96
CA PHE A 442 11.61 12.17 -38.29
C PHE A 442 12.46 13.13 -39.12
N LYS A 443 11.84 14.21 -39.61
CA LYS A 443 12.43 15.11 -40.61
C LYS A 443 12.03 16.55 -40.34
N SER A 444 12.83 17.49 -40.84
CA SER A 444 12.42 18.87 -41.04
C SER A 444 12.18 19.16 -42.52
N ASP A 445 11.37 20.17 -42.81
CA ASP A 445 11.19 20.70 -44.17
C ASP A 445 12.46 21.38 -44.70
N VAL A 446 13.25 22.01 -43.82
CA VAL A 446 14.55 22.61 -44.14
C VAL A 446 15.65 22.19 -43.16
N SER A 447 16.87 21.97 -43.64
CA SER A 447 18.06 21.69 -42.81
C SER A 447 18.83 22.96 -42.41
N VAL A 448 18.64 24.05 -43.13
CA VAL A 448 19.22 25.38 -42.83
C VAL A 448 18.12 26.41 -42.87
N ARG A 449 17.87 27.08 -41.75
CA ARG A 449 16.91 28.18 -41.67
C ARG A 449 17.53 29.45 -42.25
N LYS A 450 16.91 29.98 -43.30
CA LYS A 450 17.42 31.13 -44.06
C LYS A 450 16.70 32.45 -43.76
N ASP A 451 15.50 32.38 -43.19
CA ASP A 451 14.64 33.52 -42.89
C ASP A 451 13.88 33.32 -41.56
N GLU A 452 12.98 34.25 -41.22
CA GLU A 452 12.22 34.23 -39.96
C GLU A 452 11.03 33.24 -39.96
N SER A 453 10.74 32.56 -41.06
CA SER A 453 9.69 31.54 -41.13
C SER A 453 10.00 30.41 -40.14
N PRO A 454 8.97 29.78 -39.54
CA PRO A 454 9.18 28.59 -38.72
C PRO A 454 9.66 27.42 -39.57
N VAL A 455 10.42 26.52 -38.96
CA VAL A 455 10.83 25.23 -39.53
C VAL A 455 9.80 24.18 -39.10
N LEU A 456 9.29 23.39 -40.03
CA LEU A 456 8.28 22.37 -39.76
C LEU A 456 8.96 21.03 -39.49
N LEU A 457 8.84 20.52 -38.26
CA LEU A 457 9.22 19.15 -37.90
C LEU A 457 8.05 18.22 -38.21
N VAL A 458 8.32 17.08 -38.86
CA VAL A 458 7.31 16.07 -39.21
C VAL A 458 7.81 14.69 -38.77
N TRP A 459 6.94 13.92 -38.11
CA TRP A 459 7.26 12.56 -37.65
C TRP A 459 6.14 11.56 -37.97
N SER A 460 6.53 10.30 -38.11
CA SER A 460 5.65 9.13 -38.05
C SER A 460 6.31 8.06 -37.20
N VAL A 461 5.55 7.52 -36.25
CA VAL A 461 6.01 6.53 -35.29
C VAL A 461 4.97 5.42 -35.20
N LYS A 462 5.46 4.19 -35.12
CA LYS A 462 4.63 3.00 -34.93
C LYS A 462 4.86 2.42 -33.54
N ASP A 463 3.79 1.91 -32.93
CA ASP A 463 3.81 1.19 -31.65
C ASP A 463 4.40 2.00 -30.47
N ALA A 464 4.34 3.33 -30.53
CA ALA A 464 4.67 4.21 -29.40
C ALA A 464 3.42 4.51 -28.56
N TYR A 465 3.58 4.40 -27.24
CA TYR A 465 2.59 4.84 -26.25
C TYR A 465 2.70 6.35 -26.00
N LYS A 466 3.93 6.87 -25.99
CA LYS A 466 4.21 8.28 -25.76
C LYS A 466 5.42 8.72 -26.59
N ILE A 467 5.44 9.98 -27.00
CA ILE A 467 6.61 10.60 -27.61
C ILE A 467 6.98 11.89 -26.89
N ASN A 468 8.25 12.27 -27.01
CA ASN A 468 8.81 13.51 -26.51
C ASN A 468 9.75 14.10 -27.55
N ILE A 469 9.51 15.35 -27.94
CA ILE A 469 10.47 16.15 -28.71
C ILE A 469 10.90 17.30 -27.81
N ASN A 470 12.20 17.46 -27.63
CA ASN A 470 12.76 18.50 -26.77
C ASN A 470 12.19 19.90 -27.09
N GLY A 471 11.54 20.51 -26.09
CA GLY A 471 10.94 21.84 -26.23
C GLY A 471 9.52 21.87 -26.84
N VAL A 472 8.91 20.71 -27.09
CA VAL A 472 7.56 20.60 -27.66
C VAL A 472 6.61 19.89 -26.69
N LYS A 473 5.35 20.33 -26.61
CA LYS A 473 4.30 19.76 -25.73
C LYS A 473 3.06 19.38 -26.54
N GLY A 474 2.25 18.47 -26.00
CA GLY A 474 0.94 18.12 -26.56
C GLY A 474 1.01 17.33 -27.87
N LEU A 475 1.99 16.44 -27.97
CA LEU A 475 2.26 15.66 -29.18
C LEU A 475 1.36 14.43 -29.29
N ASP A 476 0.90 14.13 -30.49
CA ASP A 476 0.28 12.84 -30.84
C ASP A 476 1.38 11.77 -31.03
N PRO A 477 1.32 10.61 -30.34
CA PRO A 477 2.31 9.56 -30.46
C PRO A 477 2.43 8.90 -31.85
N SER A 478 1.39 8.96 -32.68
CA SER A 478 1.33 8.21 -33.95
C SER A 478 1.99 8.95 -35.12
N SER A 479 1.60 10.21 -35.34
CA SER A 479 2.19 11.07 -36.36
C SER A 479 1.83 12.52 -36.08
N GLY A 480 2.58 13.46 -36.63
CA GLY A 480 2.24 14.85 -36.52
C GLY A 480 3.26 15.77 -37.14
N GLU A 481 2.94 17.05 -37.06
CA GLU A 481 3.79 18.15 -37.48
C GLU A 481 3.82 19.23 -36.41
N PHE A 482 4.97 19.89 -36.24
CA PHE A 482 5.13 20.97 -35.28
C PHE A 482 6.10 22.03 -35.80
N ALA A 483 5.68 23.29 -35.74
CA ALA A 483 6.46 24.43 -36.21
C ALA A 483 7.38 24.98 -35.09
N VAL A 484 8.69 24.98 -35.33
CA VAL A 484 9.72 25.48 -34.40
C VAL A 484 10.43 26.72 -34.96
N LYS A 485 10.96 27.57 -34.08
CA LYS A 485 11.69 28.80 -34.45
C LYS A 485 13.09 28.86 -33.78
N PRO A 486 14.03 27.97 -34.11
CA PRO A 486 15.36 27.97 -33.51
C PRO A 486 16.13 29.26 -33.88
N ILE A 487 16.72 29.91 -32.87
CA ILE A 487 17.57 31.12 -33.04
C ILE A 487 19.07 30.84 -32.86
N ILE A 488 19.41 29.61 -32.48
CA ILE A 488 20.75 29.03 -32.52
C ILE A 488 20.69 27.66 -33.23
N PRO A 489 21.79 27.13 -33.78
CA PRO A 489 21.81 25.76 -34.32
C PRO A 489 21.31 24.79 -33.26
N THR A 490 20.27 24.03 -33.57
CA THR A 490 19.53 23.24 -32.60
C THR A 490 19.35 21.83 -33.13
N ALA A 491 19.68 20.84 -32.30
CA ALA A 491 19.36 19.44 -32.55
C ALA A 491 18.03 19.11 -31.85
N PHE A 492 17.03 18.74 -32.63
CA PHE A 492 15.76 18.25 -32.11
C PHE A 492 15.84 16.74 -32.00
N LYS A 493 15.52 16.22 -30.81
CA LYS A 493 15.57 14.79 -30.50
C LYS A 493 14.14 14.30 -30.25
N LEU A 494 13.67 13.40 -31.12
CA LEU A 494 12.44 12.65 -30.95
C LEU A 494 12.77 11.39 -30.15
N GLN A 495 12.19 11.26 -28.96
CA GLN A 495 12.22 10.06 -28.14
C GLN A 495 10.82 9.45 -28.11
N CYS A 496 10.72 8.17 -28.45
CA CYS A 496 9.49 7.40 -28.45
C CYS A 496 9.58 6.33 -27.36
N GLU A 497 8.53 6.21 -26.56
CA GLU A 497 8.42 5.26 -25.47
C GLU A 497 7.25 4.29 -25.75
N GLY A 498 7.53 2.99 -25.67
CA GLY A 498 6.53 1.92 -25.70
C GLY A 498 5.77 1.85 -24.38
N GLY A 499 4.74 1.01 -24.33
CA GLY A 499 3.88 0.90 -23.15
C GLY A 499 4.58 0.43 -21.87
N PHE A 500 5.74 -0.21 -21.97
CA PHE A 500 6.48 -0.77 -20.83
C PHE A 500 7.91 -0.24 -20.74
N GLY A 501 8.14 0.99 -21.22
CA GLY A 501 9.41 1.69 -21.11
C GLY A 501 10.43 1.33 -22.20
N GLU A 502 10.03 0.62 -23.25
CA GLU A 502 10.86 0.42 -24.44
C GLU A 502 11.14 1.77 -25.13
N ILE A 503 12.39 2.08 -25.51
CA ILE A 503 12.73 3.40 -26.08
C ILE A 503 13.27 3.28 -27.51
N SER A 504 12.87 4.21 -28.38
CA SER A 504 13.48 4.47 -29.69
C SER A 504 13.71 5.96 -29.88
N GLU A 505 14.76 6.34 -30.60
CA GLU A 505 15.17 7.74 -30.74
C GLU A 505 15.54 8.08 -32.17
N ALA A 506 15.27 9.32 -32.58
CA ALA A 506 15.72 9.91 -33.82
C ALA A 506 16.07 11.39 -33.61
N GLU A 507 16.94 11.93 -34.46
CA GLU A 507 17.42 13.31 -34.33
C GLU A 507 17.38 14.03 -35.68
N VAL A 508 17.02 15.31 -35.62
CA VAL A 508 17.05 16.24 -36.75
C VAL A 508 17.84 17.47 -36.32
N PHE A 509 18.89 17.80 -37.08
CA PHE A 509 19.70 18.99 -36.84
C PHE A 509 19.28 20.12 -37.77
N ILE A 510 19.00 21.29 -37.20
CA ILE A 510 18.69 22.51 -37.93
C ILE A 510 19.83 23.51 -37.72
N ASP A 511 20.55 23.83 -38.78
CA ASP A 511 21.55 24.90 -38.79
C ASP A 511 20.91 26.23 -39.20
N LEU A 512 21.64 27.32 -39.01
CA LEU A 512 21.19 28.67 -39.31
C LEU A 512 22.11 29.33 -40.33
N ILE A 513 21.53 30.12 -41.24
CA ILE A 513 22.31 30.82 -42.26
C ILE A 513 23.33 31.78 -41.62
N ARG A 514 24.58 31.70 -42.06
CA ARG A 514 25.67 32.58 -41.62
C ARG A 514 25.93 33.68 -42.64
N PRO A 515 26.19 34.93 -42.21
CA PRO A 515 26.78 35.92 -43.11
C PRO A 515 28.14 35.41 -43.59
N THR A 516 28.61 35.80 -44.77
CA THR A 516 29.94 35.41 -45.27
C THR A 516 30.66 36.63 -45.79
N ILE A 517 31.91 36.83 -45.35
CA ILE A 517 32.80 37.86 -45.88
C ILE A 517 33.56 37.22 -47.05
N LYS A 518 33.15 37.53 -48.29
CA LYS A 518 33.83 37.05 -49.50
C LYS A 518 35.14 37.80 -49.72
N GLU A 519 35.11 39.10 -49.47
CA GLU A 519 36.25 39.99 -49.65
C GLU A 519 36.29 41.02 -48.53
N PHE A 520 37.48 41.25 -48.00
CA PHE A 520 37.81 42.39 -47.16
C PHE A 520 39.31 42.57 -47.25
N SER A 521 39.72 43.61 -47.97
CA SER A 521 41.09 43.87 -48.40
C SER A 521 41.29 45.38 -48.57
N TYR A 522 42.55 45.79 -48.66
CA TYR A 522 42.88 47.18 -49.00
C TYR A 522 44.00 47.22 -50.03
N GLU A 523 44.08 48.33 -50.76
CA GLU A 523 45.21 48.69 -51.61
C GLU A 523 45.52 50.18 -51.43
N VAL A 524 46.77 50.59 -51.67
CA VAL A 524 47.15 52.01 -51.62
C VAL A 524 46.66 52.68 -52.90
N ASN A 525 45.95 53.81 -52.78
CA ASN A 525 45.43 54.55 -53.91
C ASN A 525 46.17 55.88 -54.08
N LEU A 526 47.15 55.88 -54.97
CA LEU A 526 48.00 57.03 -55.24
C LEU A 526 47.28 58.16 -55.99
N ASP A 527 46.13 57.88 -56.61
CA ASP A 527 45.34 58.89 -57.34
C ASP A 527 44.69 59.88 -56.36
N TYR A 528 44.50 59.50 -55.09
CA TYR A 528 43.92 60.32 -54.03
C TYR A 528 44.93 60.78 -52.96
N GLY A 529 46.22 60.45 -53.12
CA GLY A 529 47.32 60.89 -52.24
C GLY A 529 48.17 59.75 -51.67
N LEU A 530 49.36 60.10 -51.16
CA LEU A 530 50.31 59.12 -50.57
C LEU A 530 49.79 58.50 -49.26
N ASP A 531 48.88 59.18 -48.59
CA ASP A 531 48.22 58.77 -47.36
C ASP A 531 46.85 58.11 -47.61
N ASN A 532 46.45 57.81 -48.86
CA ASN A 532 45.13 57.25 -49.16
C ASN A 532 45.16 55.74 -49.46
N ILE A 533 44.14 55.01 -48.99
CA ILE A 533 43.90 53.60 -49.30
C ILE A 533 42.46 53.34 -49.77
N ASP A 534 42.31 52.40 -50.69
CA ASP A 534 41.01 51.84 -51.10
C ASP A 534 40.71 50.62 -50.25
N LEU A 535 39.72 50.74 -49.37
CA LEU A 535 39.21 49.60 -48.60
C LEU A 535 38.06 48.95 -49.36
N LYS A 536 38.24 47.70 -49.78
CA LYS A 536 37.25 46.93 -50.57
C LYS A 536 36.60 45.86 -49.70
N TRP A 537 35.28 45.70 -49.82
CA TRP A 537 34.56 44.61 -49.16
C TRP A 537 33.45 44.03 -50.03
N LYS A 538 33.17 42.76 -49.81
CA LYS A 538 32.04 42.04 -50.39
C LYS A 538 31.55 40.98 -49.43
N THR A 539 30.25 40.98 -49.17
CA THR A 539 29.60 40.05 -48.24
C THR A 539 28.38 39.39 -48.87
N THR A 540 27.93 38.28 -48.30
CA THR A 540 26.64 37.64 -48.62
C THR A 540 25.90 37.26 -47.35
N ASN A 541 24.56 37.21 -47.41
CA ASN A 541 23.68 36.88 -46.27
C ASN A 541 23.85 37.84 -45.07
N ALA A 542 24.28 39.07 -45.33
CA ALA A 542 24.41 40.12 -44.33
C ALA A 542 23.12 40.96 -44.29
N VAL A 543 22.59 41.19 -43.08
CA VAL A 543 21.45 42.10 -42.84
C VAL A 543 21.96 43.53 -42.65
N SER A 544 23.09 43.69 -41.94
CA SER A 544 23.74 44.98 -41.79
C SER A 544 25.26 44.81 -41.68
N ILE A 545 26.00 45.82 -42.16
CA ILE A 545 27.46 45.81 -42.19
C ILE A 545 27.95 47.13 -41.64
N GLU A 546 29.00 47.08 -40.84
CA GLU A 546 29.62 48.24 -40.22
C GLU A 546 31.14 48.10 -40.28
N ILE A 547 31.85 49.18 -40.61
CA ILE A 547 33.31 49.23 -40.60
C ILE A 547 33.78 50.31 -39.63
N THR A 548 34.54 49.90 -38.62
CA THR A 548 35.12 50.77 -37.58
C THR A 548 36.63 50.89 -37.76
N PRO A 549 37.28 52.01 -37.38
CA PRO A 549 36.75 53.08 -36.52
C PRO A 549 35.99 54.24 -37.20
N ALA A 550 36.04 54.41 -38.53
CA ALA A 550 35.64 55.68 -39.16
C ALA A 550 34.52 55.65 -40.24
N ILE A 551 34.17 54.49 -40.81
CA ILE A 551 33.25 54.43 -41.96
C ILE A 551 31.79 54.30 -41.50
N GLY A 552 31.54 53.51 -40.46
CA GLY A 552 30.19 53.24 -39.99
C GLY A 552 29.45 52.25 -40.90
N LYS A 553 28.13 52.43 -41.08
CA LYS A 553 27.27 51.48 -41.80
C LYS A 553 27.47 51.55 -43.31
N VAL A 554 27.61 50.40 -43.95
CA VAL A 554 27.87 50.29 -45.40
C VAL A 554 26.98 49.25 -46.09
N ASN A 555 26.95 49.30 -47.43
CA ASN A 555 26.24 48.32 -48.27
C ASN A 555 26.97 46.97 -48.35
N GLN A 556 26.33 45.95 -48.94
CA GLN A 556 26.85 44.57 -49.02
C GLN A 556 28.17 44.40 -49.79
N GLU A 557 28.43 45.30 -50.73
CA GLU A 557 29.69 45.44 -51.44
C GLU A 557 29.99 46.92 -51.66
N GLY A 558 31.27 47.27 -51.69
CA GLY A 558 31.69 48.65 -51.84
C GLY A 558 33.20 48.84 -51.77
N ILE A 559 33.61 50.05 -52.10
CA ILE A 559 34.99 50.55 -52.01
C ILE A 559 34.91 51.93 -51.36
N GLU A 560 35.75 52.20 -50.37
CA GLU A 560 35.88 53.53 -49.75
C GLU A 560 37.33 54.00 -49.76
N HIS A 561 37.50 55.29 -50.04
CA HIS A 561 38.79 55.96 -50.16
C HIS A 561 39.11 56.67 -48.84
N ILE A 562 40.11 56.20 -48.11
CA ILE A 562 40.33 56.62 -46.72
C ILE A 562 41.77 57.14 -46.53
N PRO A 563 41.95 58.40 -46.11
CA PRO A 563 43.26 58.89 -45.72
C PRO A 563 43.67 58.30 -44.34
N ILE A 564 44.82 57.64 -44.30
CA ILE A 564 45.46 57.09 -43.10
C ILE A 564 46.88 57.64 -42.95
N LYS A 565 47.23 58.16 -41.77
CA LYS A 565 48.58 58.70 -41.50
C LYS A 565 49.55 57.64 -40.98
N ASP A 566 49.02 56.64 -40.30
CA ASP A 566 49.75 55.54 -39.67
C ASP A 566 49.05 54.21 -39.97
N GLU A 567 49.70 53.08 -39.65
CA GLU A 567 49.07 51.76 -39.74
C GLU A 567 47.74 51.75 -38.98
N THR A 568 46.65 51.55 -39.69
CA THR A 568 45.30 51.60 -39.15
C THR A 568 44.63 50.23 -39.33
N SER A 569 44.08 49.67 -38.25
CA SER A 569 43.34 48.41 -38.31
C SER A 569 41.86 48.69 -38.53
N PHE A 570 41.34 48.31 -39.70
CA PHE A 570 39.92 48.36 -40.00
C PHE A 570 39.26 47.03 -39.63
N THR A 571 38.12 47.11 -38.94
CA THR A 571 37.32 45.94 -38.58
C THR A 571 35.99 46.01 -39.33
N LEU A 572 35.75 45.04 -40.21
CA LEU A 572 34.46 44.81 -40.85
C LEU A 572 33.61 43.92 -39.93
N ILE A 573 32.50 44.43 -39.44
CA ILE A 573 31.49 43.72 -38.65
C ILE A 573 30.28 43.45 -39.53
N VAL A 574 29.97 42.18 -39.76
CA VAL A 574 28.86 41.73 -40.61
C VAL A 574 27.82 41.04 -39.73
N LYS A 575 26.66 41.67 -39.57
CA LYS A 575 25.52 41.11 -38.83
C LYS A 575 24.58 40.45 -39.83
N GLY A 576 24.49 39.13 -39.79
CA GLY A 576 23.47 38.34 -40.47
C GLY A 576 22.22 38.18 -39.62
N LEU A 577 21.25 37.39 -40.11
CA LEU A 577 19.96 37.20 -39.43
C LEU A 577 20.09 36.56 -38.04
N PHE A 578 21.01 35.59 -37.89
CA PHE A 578 21.20 34.85 -36.63
C PHE A 578 22.61 34.97 -36.03
N PHE A 579 23.60 35.41 -36.82
CA PHE A 579 25.00 35.46 -36.41
C PHE A 579 25.67 36.77 -36.80
N THR A 580 26.71 37.11 -36.05
CA THR A 580 27.64 38.20 -36.40
C THR A 580 29.02 37.62 -36.70
N GLN A 581 29.66 38.09 -37.78
CA GLN A 581 31.05 37.81 -38.10
C GLN A 581 31.85 39.11 -38.13
N SER A 582 33.15 39.00 -37.89
CA SER A 582 34.07 40.13 -38.04
C SER A 582 35.37 39.72 -38.69
N LYS A 583 35.95 40.59 -39.50
CA LYS A 583 37.29 40.43 -40.07
C LYS A 583 38.07 41.72 -39.91
N ILE A 584 39.38 41.60 -39.63
CA ILE A 584 40.28 42.73 -39.45
C ILE A 584 41.26 42.78 -40.60
N VAL A 585 41.51 43.97 -41.13
CA VAL A 585 42.53 44.27 -42.13
C VAL A 585 43.39 45.42 -41.60
N LYS A 586 44.72 45.25 -41.64
CA LYS A 586 45.68 46.29 -41.24
C LYS A 586 46.19 47.03 -42.47
N ALA A 587 45.69 48.25 -42.65
CA ALA A 587 46.08 49.11 -43.74
C ALA A 587 47.30 49.95 -43.37
N LYS A 588 48.25 50.10 -44.30
CA LYS A 588 49.42 50.98 -44.14
C LYS A 588 49.43 52.03 -45.25
N PRO A 589 49.79 53.29 -44.95
CA PRO A 589 50.01 54.29 -45.98
C PRO A 589 51.22 53.92 -46.85
N PHE A 590 51.38 54.62 -47.98
CA PHE A 590 52.54 54.42 -48.85
C PHE A 590 53.85 54.63 -48.07
N PRO A 591 54.83 53.70 -48.14
CA PRO A 591 56.04 53.82 -47.34
C PRO A 591 56.85 55.06 -47.75
N LEU A 592 57.09 55.96 -46.80
CA LEU A 592 58.00 57.08 -47.03
C LEU A 592 59.45 56.56 -47.11
N PRO A 593 60.26 57.03 -48.08
CA PRO A 593 61.66 56.63 -48.17
C PRO A 593 62.44 57.11 -46.95
N ILE A 594 63.12 56.18 -46.27
CA ILE A 594 64.06 56.50 -45.18
C ILE A 594 65.43 56.74 -45.82
N VAL A 595 65.98 57.96 -45.68
CA VAL A 595 67.35 58.27 -46.10
C VAL A 595 68.32 57.51 -45.18
N LYS A 596 68.85 56.38 -45.67
CA LYS A 596 69.75 55.52 -44.89
C LYS A 596 71.18 56.06 -44.76
N GLN A 597 71.64 56.88 -45.71
CA GLN A 597 72.96 57.49 -45.66
C GLN A 597 73.01 58.72 -46.58
N LEU A 598 73.53 59.83 -46.08
CA LEU A 598 73.86 61.02 -46.86
C LEU A 598 75.38 61.00 -47.09
N MET A 599 75.84 60.82 -48.32
CA MET A 599 77.27 60.92 -48.64
C MET A 599 77.61 62.39 -48.91
N VAL A 600 78.40 62.99 -48.02
CA VAL A 600 78.95 64.34 -48.20
C VAL A 600 80.47 64.20 -48.09
N GLU A 601 81.21 64.69 -49.09
CA GLU A 601 82.68 64.66 -49.07
C GLU A 601 83.21 65.65 -48.03
N PHE A 602 83.94 65.14 -47.02
CA PHE A 602 84.64 65.94 -46.02
C PHE A 602 86.10 66.17 -46.43
N PRO A 603 86.69 67.35 -46.15
CA PRO A 603 88.09 67.62 -46.42
C PRO A 603 89.00 66.77 -45.51
N LYS A 604 90.09 66.25 -46.08
CA LYS A 604 91.11 65.47 -45.37
C LYS A 604 91.81 66.33 -44.31
N ILE A 605 91.75 65.89 -43.04
CA ILE A 605 92.63 66.35 -41.97
C ILE A 605 93.42 65.14 -41.50
N GLU A 606 94.74 65.16 -41.67
CA GLU A 606 95.65 64.15 -41.12
C GLU A 606 96.12 64.58 -39.72
N LEU A 607 95.86 63.75 -38.72
CA LEU A 607 96.47 63.83 -37.40
C LEU A 607 96.91 62.41 -37.00
N ASN A 608 98.22 62.16 -37.02
CA ASN A 608 98.82 60.93 -36.53
C ASN A 608 99.05 61.03 -35.03
N ALA A 609 98.54 60.07 -34.25
CA ALA A 609 98.94 59.83 -32.87
C ALA A 609 99.02 58.32 -32.62
N THR A 610 100.22 57.86 -32.29
CA THR A 610 100.59 56.46 -32.04
C THR A 610 100.56 56.18 -30.54
N ILE A 611 99.66 55.33 -30.02
CA ILE A 611 99.86 54.70 -28.70
C ILE A 611 99.31 53.25 -28.66
N ASN A 612 100.28 52.34 -28.57
CA ASN A 612 100.41 51.08 -27.82
C ASN A 612 99.19 50.27 -27.38
N LEU A 613 99.18 49.00 -27.83
CA LEU A 613 98.38 47.89 -27.31
C LEU A 613 99.12 47.19 -26.15
N THR A 614 98.50 47.14 -24.98
CA THR A 614 98.80 46.11 -23.97
C THR A 614 97.62 45.15 -23.86
N PRO A 615 97.84 43.82 -23.94
CA PRO A 615 96.76 42.83 -23.97
C PRO A 615 96.31 42.48 -22.55
N LEU A 616 95.01 42.55 -22.26
CA LEU A 616 94.47 42.10 -20.97
C LEU A 616 93.96 40.65 -21.05
N LYS A 617 94.42 39.86 -20.08
CA LYS A 617 94.31 38.40 -19.94
C LYS A 617 93.00 37.96 -19.28
N VAL A 618 92.53 36.78 -19.67
CA VAL A 618 91.48 35.98 -19.02
C VAL A 618 92.03 35.23 -17.81
N PRO A 619 91.25 35.11 -16.72
CA PRO A 619 91.38 33.99 -15.79
C PRO A 619 90.05 33.24 -15.52
N ASP A 620 90.10 31.91 -15.62
CA ASP A 620 89.24 30.91 -14.97
C ASP A 620 90.06 30.28 -13.81
N PRO A 621 89.49 29.66 -12.72
CA PRO A 621 88.62 28.47 -12.85
C PRO A 621 87.61 28.13 -11.70
N LEU A 622 86.59 27.31 -12.05
CA LEU A 622 86.06 26.06 -11.41
C LEU A 622 85.66 26.05 -9.90
N TYR A 623 84.65 25.35 -9.34
CA TYR A 623 83.87 24.11 -9.59
C TYR A 623 82.65 24.15 -8.63
N LYS A 624 81.51 23.49 -8.94
CA LYS A 624 81.07 22.17 -8.37
C LYS A 624 79.58 21.84 -8.64
N TYR A 625 79.38 20.79 -9.42
CA TYR A 625 78.36 19.73 -9.33
C TYR A 625 76.92 20.04 -8.86
N ALA A 626 75.97 19.97 -9.80
CA ALA A 626 74.88 18.99 -9.75
C ALA A 626 74.41 18.70 -11.18
N GLN A 627 74.42 17.42 -11.54
CA GLN A 627 74.07 16.88 -12.85
C GLN A 627 72.55 16.93 -13.05
N ILE A 628 72.10 17.12 -14.30
CA ILE A 628 71.24 16.19 -15.05
C ILE A 628 71.13 16.72 -16.49
N LYS A 629 71.48 15.86 -17.45
CA LYS A 629 71.47 16.13 -18.90
C LYS A 629 70.09 15.81 -19.46
N PHE A 630 69.51 16.73 -20.23
CA PHE A 630 68.59 16.40 -21.32
C PHE A 630 69.33 16.59 -22.64
N GLN A 631 69.57 15.48 -23.34
CA GLN A 631 69.91 15.51 -24.76
C GLN A 631 68.60 15.35 -25.52
N ASN A 632 68.34 16.26 -26.47
CA ASN A 632 67.94 15.87 -27.81
C ASN A 632 68.21 17.05 -28.75
N THR A 633 69.25 16.89 -29.54
CA THR A 633 69.56 17.61 -30.76
C THR A 633 68.50 17.30 -31.82
N VAL A 634 68.03 18.36 -32.46
CA VAL A 634 67.27 18.33 -33.71
C VAL A 634 68.26 18.13 -34.85
N ASP A 635 68.01 17.20 -35.76
CA ASP A 635 68.54 17.28 -37.12
C ASP A 635 67.57 16.69 -38.16
N SER A 636 67.30 17.54 -39.14
CA SER A 636 66.92 17.28 -40.54
C SER A 636 65.60 16.58 -40.92
N LEU A 637 64.82 17.30 -41.72
CA LEU A 637 63.74 16.84 -42.61
C LEU A 637 64.26 15.85 -43.67
N PRO A 638 63.37 14.97 -44.20
CA PRO A 638 62.92 15.22 -45.56
C PRO A 638 61.42 15.00 -45.82
N SER A 639 61.03 15.64 -46.92
CA SER A 639 59.79 15.63 -47.72
C SER A 639 59.11 14.26 -47.95
N GLU A 640 57.82 14.14 -47.59
CA GLU A 640 56.68 13.72 -48.44
C GLU A 640 55.41 13.40 -47.61
N ILE A 641 54.27 13.30 -48.29
CA ILE A 641 52.88 13.51 -47.83
C ILE A 641 52.18 12.19 -47.43
N LYS A 642 51.43 12.14 -46.30
CA LYS A 642 49.98 11.79 -46.15
C LYS A 642 49.60 11.21 -44.76
N TYR A 643 48.44 11.70 -44.27
CA TYR A 643 47.57 11.38 -43.12
C TYR A 643 47.73 10.04 -42.36
N PHE A 644 47.51 10.05 -41.02
CA PHE A 644 46.28 9.55 -40.36
C PHE A 644 46.30 9.83 -38.83
N ASP A 645 45.13 10.25 -38.34
CA ASP A 645 44.44 10.07 -37.04
C ASP A 645 45.15 9.79 -35.70
N GLY A 646 44.45 10.19 -34.63
CA GLY A 646 44.25 9.26 -33.52
C GLY A 646 44.96 9.56 -32.20
N GLN A 647 44.41 10.54 -31.48
CA GLN A 647 44.05 10.50 -30.06
C GLN A 647 44.95 9.83 -29.00
N ILE A 648 45.19 10.65 -27.98
CA ILE A 648 45.69 10.37 -26.64
C ILE A 648 44.64 9.54 -25.86
N ASN A 649 45.07 8.44 -25.22
CA ASN A 649 44.26 7.70 -24.24
C ASN A 649 44.88 7.81 -22.84
N PHE A 650 44.08 8.28 -21.87
CA PHE A 650 44.36 8.21 -20.44
C PHE A 650 43.84 6.88 -19.88
N ASN A 651 44.73 6.08 -19.29
CA ASN A 651 44.37 4.89 -18.52
C ASN A 651 44.37 5.24 -17.02
N LEU A 652 43.19 5.15 -16.38
CA LEU A 652 43.04 5.09 -14.93
C LEU A 652 42.51 3.70 -14.58
N ARG A 653 43.31 2.93 -13.83
CA ARG A 653 42.94 1.64 -13.23
C ARG A 653 42.43 1.86 -11.81
N VAL A 654 41.31 1.25 -11.47
CA VAL A 654 40.82 1.02 -10.10
C VAL A 654 40.80 -0.50 -9.86
N PRO A 655 41.15 -1.01 -8.67
CA PRO A 655 41.35 -2.45 -8.45
C PRO A 655 40.05 -3.21 -8.16
N ASP A 656 40.04 -4.48 -8.57
CA ASP A 656 39.00 -5.48 -8.34
C ASP A 656 38.82 -5.83 -6.84
N LEU A 657 37.57 -5.83 -6.38
CA LEU A 657 37.12 -6.47 -5.15
C LEU A 657 36.33 -7.73 -5.52
N LYS A 658 36.87 -8.91 -5.17
CA LYS A 658 36.16 -10.20 -5.23
C LYS A 658 35.54 -10.50 -3.87
N CYS A 659 34.24 -10.80 -3.85
CA CYS A 659 33.52 -11.32 -2.69
C CYS A 659 32.97 -12.69 -3.07
N ASN A 660 33.39 -13.75 -2.36
CA ASN A 660 32.83 -15.10 -2.48
C ASN A 660 31.92 -15.33 -1.27
N TYR A 661 30.67 -15.70 -1.54
CA TYR A 661 29.69 -16.13 -0.55
C TYR A 661 29.16 -17.49 -1.00
N GLU A 662 29.32 -18.52 -0.18
CA GLU A 662 28.74 -19.86 -0.37
C GLU A 662 27.54 -20.03 0.57
N GLU A 663 26.40 -20.47 0.03
CA GLU A 663 25.21 -20.85 0.80
C GLU A 663 25.26 -22.32 1.24
N PRO A 664 24.86 -22.65 2.48
CA PRO A 664 24.65 -24.04 2.90
C PRO A 664 23.23 -24.52 2.57
N SER A 665 23.13 -25.61 1.82
CA SER A 665 21.87 -26.35 1.59
C SER A 665 21.48 -27.15 2.84
N LEU A 666 20.31 -26.83 3.43
CA LEU A 666 19.70 -27.57 4.54
C LEU A 666 18.68 -28.60 3.99
N GLU A 667 18.76 -29.84 4.48
CA GLU A 667 17.82 -30.91 4.20
C GLU A 667 16.42 -30.67 4.82
N LEU A 668 15.37 -31.16 4.16
CA LEU A 668 14.06 -31.39 4.78
C LEU A 668 13.63 -32.85 4.54
N PRO A 669 13.51 -33.68 5.60
CA PRO A 669 12.91 -35.00 5.52
C PRO A 669 11.43 -34.89 5.85
N THR A 670 10.52 -35.15 4.91
CA THR A 670 9.13 -35.48 5.26
C THR A 670 8.43 -36.23 4.13
N LYS A 671 8.10 -37.50 4.37
CA LYS A 671 6.91 -38.12 3.79
C LYS A 671 6.44 -39.28 4.67
N LEU A 672 5.87 -38.92 5.81
CA LEU A 672 4.90 -39.77 6.49
C LEU A 672 3.49 -39.36 6.03
N THR A 673 2.88 -40.27 5.27
CA THR A 673 1.46 -40.68 5.32
C THR A 673 0.32 -39.71 4.92
N TYR A 674 0.15 -39.53 3.61
CA TYR A 674 -1.15 -39.20 2.97
C TYR A 674 -2.26 -40.25 3.27
N ARG A 675 -1.90 -41.47 3.70
CA ARG A 675 -2.84 -42.56 4.03
C ARG A 675 -3.54 -42.42 5.39
N ASN A 676 -3.00 -41.65 6.33
CA ASN A 676 -3.66 -41.41 7.62
C ASN A 676 -4.75 -40.35 7.52
N LEU A 677 -4.60 -39.40 6.59
CA LEU A 677 -5.54 -38.32 6.33
C LEU A 677 -6.91 -38.85 5.85
N LEU A 678 -6.90 -39.79 4.90
CA LEU A 678 -8.13 -40.38 4.34
C LEU A 678 -8.92 -41.23 5.36
N LYS A 679 -8.26 -41.78 6.39
CA LYS A 679 -8.93 -42.53 7.45
C LYS A 679 -9.65 -41.63 8.45
N LYS A 680 -9.10 -40.45 8.76
CA LYS A 680 -9.71 -39.49 9.69
C LYS A 680 -10.97 -38.86 9.10
N VAL A 681 -10.85 -38.32 7.88
CA VAL A 681 -11.97 -37.70 7.14
C VAL A 681 -13.11 -38.69 6.88
N SER A 682 -12.80 -39.94 6.48
CA SER A 682 -13.84 -40.93 6.22
C SER A 682 -14.55 -41.43 7.48
N LYS A 683 -13.90 -41.44 8.64
CA LYS A 683 -14.54 -41.80 9.92
C LYS A 683 -15.51 -40.72 10.37
N PHE A 684 -15.12 -39.46 10.21
CA PHE A 684 -15.95 -38.30 10.52
C PHE A 684 -17.16 -38.17 9.58
N LEU A 685 -16.97 -38.34 8.26
CA LEU A 685 -18.08 -38.28 7.28
C LEU A 685 -19.04 -39.48 7.38
N LYS A 686 -18.55 -40.67 7.73
CA LYS A 686 -19.42 -41.85 8.00
C LYS A 686 -20.30 -41.66 9.23
N PHE A 687 -19.87 -40.84 10.18
CA PHE A 687 -20.66 -40.51 11.36
C PHE A 687 -21.90 -39.67 10.99
N GLN A 688 -21.78 -38.76 10.01
CA GLN A 688 -22.90 -37.95 9.52
C GLN A 688 -23.92 -38.71 8.65
N SER A 689 -23.56 -39.87 8.10
CA SER A 689 -24.44 -40.62 7.17
C SER A 689 -25.29 -41.71 7.82
N ASN A 690 -25.33 -41.78 9.16
CA ASN A 690 -26.08 -42.78 9.92
C ASN A 690 -27.37 -42.25 10.58
N GLU A 691 -27.80 -41.03 10.22
CA GLU A 691 -29.15 -40.50 10.52
C GLU A 691 -30.01 -40.40 9.25
#